data_AF-A0A2V8RQJ7-F1
#
_entry.id   AF-A0A2V8RQJ7-F1
#
_cell.length_a   1.000
_cell.length_b   1.000
_cell.length_c   1.000
_cell.angle_alpha   90.00
_cell.angle_beta   90.00
_cell.angle_gamma   90.00
#
_symmetry.space_group_name_H-M   'P 1'
#
loop_
_entity.id
_entity.type
_entity.pdbx_description
1 polymer ?
#
loop_
_entity_poly.entity_id
_entity_poly.type
_entity_poly.pdbx_seq_one_letter_code
_entity_poly.pdbx_strand_id
1 'polypeptide(L)'
;MDSQKPFSYRAVIEASPGHTIGSVHGGKKYTQPDITLRITCRHEALGPYLETKLTVAAPASMGCAENKYSIYSKLYSDSIQTYKVELLNEELLVSISDAVRKTHLFNSTVLSYGIEARKYGVTQLKIDYQVANSIHEGLFNNTVFAKYIDPETDEDLGDKPHIQQAINRLRWLYSNNGPIKVYIREEEKSFASSMADLWKAMENERQHGQVIKRFYSTPAVINTDNENRSPSLQIGQQLPLVDRPQITTLKTYSHRDFADFSTRKGYASIQAMEYEKLEVQRFNDTAALIKFLTVPGGGYQKYLGVLYIDSEVEKRLKTHDIIWISFKMKQGEVASNIEWRCHIVDALPWMKLGEVACLVRRPRQPFPEDATDAEKKIPRDYVTGHLVAGNGQVATDELIRRELDSIHSIKVRCRLESSDQTYRRQVYAMSILQRGKKLDENPAAGTKHEWIDRPKLKDWQVRFCNKTQMPERHVDLLGKAKEYLDHLTAPDHHQVVQYLTKVPVLNNIAMAIIQGRAGVGKTFFIAEICTAMLRADPTKKTLVVTPSNEPCDVIARKIGERFQEYPETRGLLIVRVHNVPTEREYVMAYAKEELNRARKEADEKKTPAEQDHDRKHQITIQKKKAKDAELELQEKIRLLELKKKRLPKSLAPQQTGESIESTENIAMNAILGPIVHEFDDEVVVSDGCFRADGSIDVDRLDRDILMGKAAAGLRVAKHLSGYLSTGERLIRDPRFQRIKQSLAWTILATAGMVNSTNAITDPVRWSSFRVLFQKFVEEGDYMDEVDRTTLDTEMKELRAHVVQHTSILIPTANNSASGLYTQNYTPSLLICDEWNRSTITDFIIPIAHYEPDEVVMVGDTKQLRPVVPGPTPLSGFLPELTISTMSYFLDPGWPSATVYIQRRA
;
A
#
# COMPACT_ATOMS: atom_id res chain seq x y z
N MET A 1 -24.36 -4.82 -24.40
CA MET A 1 -24.04 -5.55 -25.65
C MET A 1 -23.62 -6.94 -25.25
N ASP A 2 -24.48 -7.93 -25.49
CA ASP A 2 -24.16 -9.32 -25.16
C ASP A 2 -22.89 -9.75 -25.86
N SER A 3 -21.95 -10.28 -25.07
CA SER A 3 -20.65 -10.75 -25.52
C SER A 3 -20.81 -12.03 -26.34
N GLN A 4 -21.18 -11.91 -27.63
CA GLN A 4 -20.92 -12.98 -28.57
C GLN A 4 -19.42 -13.29 -28.52
N LYS A 5 -19.07 -14.54 -28.23
CA LYS A 5 -17.68 -14.99 -28.27
C LYS A 5 -17.10 -14.65 -29.65
N PRO A 6 -15.96 -13.95 -29.72
CA PRO A 6 -15.40 -13.54 -31.00
C PRO A 6 -14.99 -14.79 -31.79
N PHE A 7 -15.34 -14.82 -33.08
CA PHE A 7 -14.94 -15.89 -33.99
C PHE A 7 -13.46 -15.76 -34.30
N SER A 8 -12.73 -16.87 -34.10
CA SER A 8 -11.29 -16.95 -34.34
C SER A 8 -11.03 -17.87 -35.52
N TYR A 9 -10.32 -17.36 -36.51
CA TYR A 9 -10.12 -17.96 -37.82
C TYR A 9 -8.68 -18.45 -37.97
N ARG A 10 -8.48 -19.63 -38.57
CA ARG A 10 -7.11 -20.08 -38.91
C ARG A 10 -6.57 -19.27 -40.08
N ALA A 11 -5.28 -18.94 -40.03
CA ALA A 11 -4.67 -18.08 -41.02
C ALA A 11 -3.25 -18.53 -41.40
N VAL A 12 -2.81 -18.05 -42.56
CA VAL A 12 -1.41 -18.01 -42.96
C VAL A 12 -1.07 -16.59 -43.42
N ILE A 13 0.00 -16.01 -42.87
CA ILE A 13 0.54 -14.71 -43.28
C ILE A 13 1.66 -14.95 -44.29
N GLU A 14 1.65 -14.18 -45.39
CA GLU A 14 2.79 -14.06 -46.30
C GLU A 14 3.68 -12.92 -45.80
N ALA A 15 4.76 -13.27 -45.10
CA ALA A 15 5.62 -12.30 -44.43
C ALA A 15 6.53 -11.57 -45.42
N SER A 16 7.03 -12.28 -46.43
CA SER A 16 7.80 -11.74 -47.55
C SER A 16 7.73 -12.73 -48.73
N PRO A 17 8.14 -12.35 -49.95
CA PRO A 17 8.11 -13.26 -51.09
C PRO A 17 8.81 -14.59 -50.77
N GLY A 18 8.08 -15.71 -50.88
CA GLY A 18 8.61 -17.05 -50.59
C GLY A 18 8.54 -17.48 -49.11
N HIS A 19 7.99 -16.66 -48.21
CA HIS A 19 8.01 -16.92 -46.77
C HIS A 19 6.65 -16.74 -46.11
N THR A 20 6.20 -17.78 -45.41
CA THR A 20 4.88 -17.81 -44.75
C THR A 20 4.98 -18.12 -43.26
N ILE A 21 3.92 -17.77 -42.53
CA ILE A 21 3.76 -18.04 -41.08
C ILE A 21 2.36 -18.61 -40.85
N GLY A 22 2.28 -19.80 -40.24
CA GLY A 22 1.02 -20.46 -39.90
C GLY A 22 0.46 -21.36 -41.00
N SER A 23 -0.79 -21.77 -40.85
CA SER A 23 -1.51 -22.63 -41.78
C SER A 23 -3.02 -22.44 -41.63
N VAL A 24 -3.74 -22.54 -42.74
CA VAL A 24 -5.21 -22.55 -42.77
C VAL A 24 -5.81 -23.86 -42.25
N HIS A 25 -5.01 -24.90 -41.99
CA HIS A 25 -5.50 -26.22 -41.62
C HIS A 25 -5.37 -26.57 -40.11
N GLY A 26 -6.22 -27.50 -39.64
CA GLY A 26 -6.05 -28.27 -38.40
C GLY A 26 -7.37 -28.54 -37.63
N GLY A 27 -7.40 -29.67 -36.89
CA GLY A 27 -8.55 -30.17 -36.12
C GLY A 27 -8.12 -31.12 -35.00
N LYS A 28 -9.06 -31.54 -34.13
CA LYS A 28 -8.79 -32.36 -32.92
C LYS A 28 -8.05 -33.70 -33.17
N LYS A 29 -8.01 -34.19 -34.40
CA LYS A 29 -7.46 -35.50 -34.79
C LYS A 29 -6.00 -35.50 -35.27
N TYR A 30 -5.38 -34.34 -35.49
CA TYR A 30 -4.01 -34.26 -35.99
C TYR A 30 -3.07 -33.73 -34.91
N THR A 31 -1.82 -34.22 -34.91
CA THR A 31 -0.72 -33.68 -34.10
C THR A 31 -0.72 -32.15 -34.21
N GLN A 32 -0.77 -31.45 -33.07
CA GLN A 32 -0.87 -29.99 -33.09
C GLN A 32 0.36 -29.42 -33.80
N PRO A 33 0.18 -28.57 -34.82
CA PRO A 33 1.32 -28.03 -35.54
C PRO A 33 2.15 -27.16 -34.60
N ASP A 34 3.47 -27.24 -34.73
CA ASP A 34 4.44 -26.44 -33.98
C ASP A 34 4.16 -24.94 -34.04
N ILE A 35 3.45 -24.49 -35.08
CA ILE A 35 3.08 -23.10 -35.32
C ILE A 35 1.61 -23.04 -35.74
N THR A 36 0.79 -22.40 -34.93
CA THR A 36 -0.62 -22.12 -35.23
C THR A 36 -0.83 -20.61 -35.26
N LEU A 37 -1.39 -20.10 -36.34
CA LEU A 37 -1.76 -18.69 -36.46
C LEU A 37 -3.28 -18.55 -36.50
N ARG A 38 -3.82 -17.63 -35.71
CA ARG A 38 -5.23 -17.26 -35.72
C ARG A 38 -5.43 -15.77 -35.88
N ILE A 39 -6.48 -15.39 -36.59
CA ILE A 39 -6.97 -14.02 -36.69
C ILE A 39 -8.34 -13.93 -36.05
N THR A 40 -8.59 -12.87 -35.29
CA THR A 40 -9.84 -12.66 -34.58
C THR A 40 -10.26 -11.19 -34.71
N CYS A 41 -11.47 -10.93 -35.18
CA CYS A 41 -12.07 -9.60 -35.14
C CYS A 41 -12.65 -9.37 -33.73
N ARG A 42 -12.10 -8.41 -32.98
CA ARG A 42 -12.47 -8.15 -31.58
C ARG A 42 -13.23 -6.84 -31.47
N HIS A 43 -14.33 -6.88 -30.72
CA HIS A 43 -15.10 -5.70 -30.31
C HIS A 43 -15.04 -5.61 -28.79
N GLU A 44 -13.96 -5.04 -28.26
CA GLU A 44 -13.85 -4.79 -26.82
C GLU A 44 -14.48 -3.44 -26.45
N ALA A 45 -14.81 -3.28 -25.17
CA ALA A 45 -15.45 -2.08 -24.66
C ALA A 45 -14.63 -0.78 -24.87
N LEU A 46 -13.31 -0.90 -25.01
CA LEU A 46 -12.41 0.24 -25.20
C LEU A 46 -11.97 0.50 -26.64
N GLY A 47 -12.35 -0.38 -27.57
CA GLY A 47 -12.11 -0.17 -28.98
C GLY A 47 -12.11 -1.47 -29.78
N PRO A 48 -12.55 -1.43 -31.05
CA PRO A 48 -12.39 -2.54 -31.98
C PRO A 48 -10.93 -2.71 -32.39
N TYR A 49 -10.48 -3.97 -32.49
CA TYR A 49 -9.16 -4.28 -33.03
C TYR A 49 -9.14 -5.62 -33.76
N LEU A 50 -8.19 -5.76 -34.68
CA LEU A 50 -7.87 -7.03 -35.31
C LEU A 50 -6.75 -7.70 -34.52
N GLU A 51 -6.99 -8.91 -34.02
CA GLU A 51 -6.03 -9.67 -33.24
C GLU A 51 -5.41 -10.78 -34.08
N THR A 52 -4.09 -10.78 -34.17
CA THR A 52 -3.29 -11.90 -34.65
C THR A 52 -2.72 -12.64 -33.45
N LYS A 53 -3.06 -13.91 -33.29
CA LYS A 53 -2.50 -14.80 -32.26
C LYS A 53 -1.63 -15.86 -32.92
N LEU A 54 -0.33 -15.79 -32.69
CA LEU A 54 0.63 -16.83 -33.07
C LEU A 54 0.91 -17.71 -31.85
N THR A 55 0.51 -18.97 -31.89
CA THR A 55 0.87 -19.97 -30.87
C THR A 55 1.95 -20.88 -31.44
N VAL A 56 3.07 -20.98 -30.72
CA VAL A 56 4.18 -21.86 -31.08
C VAL A 56 4.41 -22.90 -29.98
N ALA A 57 4.98 -24.04 -30.35
CA ALA A 57 5.55 -24.97 -29.37
C ALA A 57 6.66 -24.27 -28.58
N ALA A 58 6.73 -24.52 -27.28
CA ALA A 58 7.74 -23.98 -26.39
C ALA A 58 8.51 -25.14 -25.71
N PRO A 59 9.85 -25.03 -25.56
CA PRO A 59 10.61 -26.04 -24.83
C PRO A 59 10.23 -26.02 -23.34
N ALA A 60 10.33 -27.18 -22.69
CA ALA A 60 10.02 -27.32 -21.26
C ALA A 60 10.84 -26.35 -20.37
N SER A 61 12.06 -26.01 -20.82
CA SER A 61 12.95 -25.03 -20.18
C SER A 61 12.35 -23.63 -20.02
N MET A 62 11.34 -23.27 -20.83
CA MET A 62 10.63 -22.00 -20.70
C MET A 62 9.56 -22.00 -19.59
N GLY A 63 9.23 -23.16 -19.02
CA GLY A 63 8.24 -23.27 -17.93
C GLY A 63 6.83 -22.81 -18.32
N CYS A 64 6.48 -22.84 -19.60
CA CYS A 64 5.14 -22.48 -20.07
C CYS A 64 4.13 -23.57 -19.70
N ALA A 65 2.93 -23.17 -19.30
CA ALA A 65 1.82 -24.11 -19.17
C ALA A 65 1.51 -24.72 -20.55
N GLU A 66 1.39 -26.04 -20.62
CA GLU A 66 1.12 -26.82 -21.85
C GLU A 66 2.22 -26.78 -22.93
N ASN A 67 3.48 -26.46 -22.61
CA ASN A 67 4.59 -26.38 -23.59
C ASN A 67 4.25 -25.52 -24.82
N LYS A 68 3.50 -24.43 -24.61
CA LYS A 68 3.07 -23.49 -25.66
C LYS A 68 3.40 -22.07 -25.28
N TYR A 69 3.85 -21.31 -26.27
CA TYR A 69 4.07 -19.88 -26.16
C TYR A 69 3.14 -19.15 -27.13
N SER A 70 2.45 -18.10 -26.66
CA SER A 70 1.53 -17.32 -27.49
C SER A 70 1.99 -15.88 -27.61
N ILE A 71 2.02 -15.39 -28.84
CA ILE A 71 2.31 -14.01 -29.21
C ILE A 71 1.02 -13.39 -29.73
N TYR A 72 0.73 -12.17 -29.28
CA TYR A 72 -0.45 -11.42 -29.70
C TYR A 72 -0.01 -10.13 -30.40
N SER A 73 -0.60 -9.83 -31.55
CA SER A 73 -0.50 -8.54 -32.21
C SER A 73 -1.90 -7.97 -32.37
N LYS A 74 -2.16 -6.80 -31.81
CA LYS A 74 -3.45 -6.10 -31.86
C LYS A 74 -3.30 -4.87 -32.75
N LEU A 75 -4.09 -4.84 -33.82
CA LEU A 75 -4.12 -3.74 -34.79
C LEU A 75 -5.40 -2.94 -34.57
N TYR A 76 -5.25 -1.69 -34.15
CA TYR A 76 -6.37 -0.79 -33.87
C TYR A 76 -6.75 0.02 -35.11
N SER A 77 -7.76 0.86 -34.97
CA SER A 77 -8.30 1.72 -36.04
C SER A 77 -7.25 2.58 -36.73
N ASP A 78 -6.22 3.01 -36.02
CA ASP A 78 -5.10 3.81 -36.53
C ASP A 78 -3.96 2.98 -37.11
N SER A 79 -3.88 1.69 -36.78
CA SER A 79 -2.87 0.79 -37.35
C SER A 79 -3.23 0.30 -38.76
N ILE A 80 -4.50 0.39 -39.15
CA ILE A 80 -5.02 -0.12 -40.43
C ILE A 80 -5.52 1.07 -41.25
N GLN A 81 -4.83 1.41 -42.34
CA GLN A 81 -5.23 2.53 -43.21
C GLN A 81 -6.34 2.13 -44.16
N THR A 82 -6.16 1.00 -44.84
CA THR A 82 -7.14 0.41 -45.76
C THR A 82 -7.10 -1.11 -45.65
N TYR A 83 -8.16 -1.76 -46.12
CA TYR A 83 -8.18 -3.21 -46.24
C TYR A 83 -8.95 -3.64 -47.50
N LYS A 84 -8.55 -4.78 -48.07
CA LYS A 84 -9.30 -5.48 -49.13
C LYS A 84 -9.51 -6.93 -48.71
N VAL A 85 -10.74 -7.40 -48.83
CA VAL A 85 -11.12 -8.80 -48.58
C VAL A 85 -11.62 -9.41 -49.87
N GLU A 86 -11.09 -10.57 -50.24
CA GLU A 86 -11.41 -11.25 -51.49
C GLU A 86 -11.49 -12.76 -51.25
N LEU A 87 -12.64 -13.37 -51.54
CA LEU A 87 -12.81 -14.81 -51.44
C LEU A 87 -12.05 -15.48 -52.60
N LEU A 88 -11.21 -16.45 -52.30
CA LEU A 88 -10.40 -17.12 -53.31
C LEU A 88 -11.21 -18.17 -54.08
N ASN A 89 -11.00 -18.19 -55.38
CA ASN A 89 -11.51 -19.20 -56.31
C ASN A 89 -10.35 -19.82 -57.10
N GLU A 90 -10.65 -20.73 -58.02
CA GLU A 90 -9.65 -21.44 -58.83
C GLU A 90 -8.81 -20.49 -59.70
N GLU A 91 -9.41 -19.44 -60.26
CA GLU A 91 -8.70 -18.44 -61.07
C GLU A 91 -7.68 -17.64 -60.23
N LEU A 92 -8.08 -17.24 -59.02
CA LEU A 92 -7.24 -16.44 -58.12
C LEU A 92 -6.09 -17.25 -57.52
N LEU A 93 -6.19 -18.59 -57.44
CA LEU A 93 -5.11 -19.46 -56.95
C LEU A 93 -3.81 -19.25 -57.74
N VAL A 94 -3.88 -18.94 -59.04
CA VAL A 94 -2.70 -18.73 -59.89
C VAL A 94 -1.90 -17.49 -59.46
N SER A 95 -2.57 -16.50 -58.86
CA SER A 95 -1.95 -15.25 -58.38
C SER A 95 -1.31 -15.36 -57.00
N ILE A 96 -1.50 -16.49 -56.31
CA ILE A 96 -1.00 -16.72 -54.96
C ILE A 96 0.40 -17.32 -55.03
N SER A 97 1.32 -16.83 -54.18
CA SER A 97 2.69 -17.31 -54.17
C SER A 97 2.78 -18.80 -53.84
N ASP A 98 3.76 -19.46 -54.45
CA ASP A 98 4.04 -20.89 -54.25
C ASP A 98 4.22 -21.24 -52.77
N ALA A 99 4.81 -20.35 -51.98
CA ALA A 99 5.03 -20.58 -50.56
C ALA A 99 3.72 -20.71 -49.77
N VAL A 100 2.69 -19.95 -50.14
CA VAL A 100 1.35 -20.05 -49.53
C VAL A 100 0.64 -21.30 -50.02
N ARG A 101 0.67 -21.57 -51.34
CA ARG A 101 0.03 -22.76 -51.94
C ARG A 101 0.59 -24.08 -51.40
N LYS A 102 1.89 -24.11 -51.09
CA LYS A 102 2.58 -25.27 -50.49
C LYS A 102 2.29 -25.45 -49.00
N THR A 103 1.62 -24.50 -48.34
CA THR A 103 1.19 -24.72 -46.96
C THR A 103 0.15 -25.83 -46.88
N HIS A 104 0.20 -26.61 -45.80
CA HIS A 104 -0.54 -27.85 -45.67
C HIS A 104 -2.04 -27.69 -45.95
N LEU A 105 -2.54 -28.45 -46.94
CA LEU A 105 -3.93 -28.50 -47.38
C LEU A 105 -4.52 -27.15 -47.84
N PHE A 106 -3.69 -26.18 -48.23
CA PHE A 106 -4.15 -24.87 -48.68
C PHE A 106 -5.03 -24.98 -49.93
N ASN A 107 -4.48 -25.52 -51.03
CA ASN A 107 -5.21 -25.65 -52.30
C ASN A 107 -6.50 -26.47 -52.15
N SER A 108 -6.44 -27.60 -51.43
CA SER A 108 -7.62 -28.42 -51.19
C SER A 108 -8.69 -27.67 -50.38
N THR A 109 -8.29 -26.80 -49.44
CA THR A 109 -9.25 -25.98 -48.68
C THR A 109 -9.91 -24.93 -49.58
N VAL A 110 -9.14 -24.29 -50.47
CA VAL A 110 -9.70 -23.34 -51.46
C VAL A 110 -10.68 -24.05 -52.40
N LEU A 111 -10.28 -25.20 -52.97
CA LEU A 111 -11.06 -25.95 -53.95
C LEU A 111 -12.23 -26.72 -53.34
N SER A 112 -12.21 -27.01 -52.04
CA SER A 112 -13.34 -27.66 -51.35
C SER A 112 -14.56 -26.76 -51.16
N TYR A 113 -14.46 -25.47 -51.51
CA TYR A 113 -15.56 -24.53 -51.43
C TYR A 113 -16.67 -24.90 -52.44
N GLY A 114 -17.85 -25.25 -51.92
CA GLY A 114 -19.09 -25.36 -52.70
C GLY A 114 -19.54 -26.76 -53.14
N ILE A 115 -18.77 -27.83 -52.88
CA ILE A 115 -19.09 -29.17 -53.42
C ILE A 115 -19.98 -30.01 -52.49
N GLU A 116 -19.89 -29.85 -51.17
CA GLU A 116 -20.81 -30.50 -50.22
C GLU A 116 -21.03 -29.62 -48.98
N ALA A 117 -22.27 -29.61 -48.47
CA ALA A 117 -22.79 -28.82 -47.36
C ALA A 117 -21.75 -28.23 -46.36
N ARG A 118 -21.62 -26.89 -46.36
CA ARG A 118 -21.09 -26.06 -45.25
C ARG A 118 -19.65 -26.33 -44.78
N LYS A 119 -18.66 -26.40 -45.68
CA LYS A 119 -17.22 -26.38 -45.29
C LYS A 119 -16.38 -25.34 -46.05
N TYR A 120 -16.07 -24.27 -45.31
CA TYR A 120 -14.83 -23.47 -45.25
C TYR A 120 -13.98 -23.26 -46.52
N GLY A 121 -14.21 -22.15 -47.24
CA GLY A 121 -13.27 -21.62 -48.26
C GLY A 121 -12.10 -20.84 -47.64
N VAL A 122 -11.30 -20.17 -48.46
CA VAL A 122 -10.22 -19.28 -47.98
C VAL A 122 -10.40 -17.88 -48.53
N THR A 123 -10.28 -16.89 -47.65
CA THR A 123 -10.40 -15.47 -47.96
C THR A 123 -9.04 -14.79 -47.83
N GLN A 124 -8.67 -14.01 -48.84
CA GLN A 124 -7.49 -13.15 -48.80
C GLN A 124 -7.84 -11.80 -48.18
N LEU A 125 -7.10 -11.43 -47.15
CA LEU A 125 -7.09 -10.12 -46.51
C LEU A 125 -5.80 -9.40 -46.87
N LYS A 126 -5.90 -8.24 -47.52
CA LYS A 126 -4.79 -7.30 -47.71
C LYS A 126 -5.04 -6.11 -46.80
N ILE A 127 -4.09 -5.80 -45.92
CA ILE A 127 -4.15 -4.65 -45.02
C ILE A 127 -3.01 -3.72 -45.35
N ASP A 128 -3.29 -2.43 -45.50
CA ASP A 128 -2.24 -1.41 -45.46
C ASP A 128 -1.97 -1.00 -44.01
N TYR A 129 -0.81 -1.39 -43.49
CA TYR A 129 -0.47 -1.32 -42.08
C TYR A 129 0.50 -0.18 -41.76
N GLN A 130 0.21 0.52 -40.65
CA GLN A 130 1.12 1.43 -39.98
C GLN A 130 1.52 0.92 -38.59
N VAL A 131 2.82 0.92 -38.34
CA VAL A 131 3.43 0.51 -37.07
C VAL A 131 3.03 1.43 -35.91
N ALA A 132 2.78 2.70 -36.21
CA ALA A 132 2.29 3.64 -35.23
C ALA A 132 0.97 3.12 -34.64
N ASN A 133 1.00 2.71 -33.37
CA ASN A 133 -0.15 2.34 -32.53
C ASN A 133 -0.63 0.88 -32.57
N SER A 134 0.14 -0.04 -33.14
CA SER A 134 -0.03 -1.46 -32.87
C SER A 134 0.43 -1.82 -31.45
N ILE A 135 -0.17 -2.86 -30.88
CA ILE A 135 0.25 -3.44 -29.60
C ILE A 135 0.70 -4.87 -29.84
N HIS A 136 1.88 -5.21 -29.31
CA HIS A 136 2.45 -6.54 -29.46
C HIS A 136 2.82 -7.11 -28.09
N GLU A 137 2.17 -8.21 -27.70
CA GLU A 137 2.46 -8.94 -26.47
C GLU A 137 3.28 -10.19 -26.81
N GLY A 138 4.44 -10.34 -26.18
CA GLY A 138 5.34 -11.49 -26.41
C GLY A 138 6.19 -11.41 -27.68
N LEU A 139 5.85 -10.55 -28.65
CA LEU A 139 6.51 -10.53 -29.95
C LEU A 139 8.00 -10.17 -29.85
N PHE A 140 8.33 -9.14 -29.08
CA PHE A 140 9.68 -8.59 -28.97
C PHE A 140 10.47 -9.16 -27.78
N ASN A 141 10.03 -10.29 -27.23
CA ASN A 141 10.70 -10.93 -26.10
C ASN A 141 11.98 -11.60 -26.57
N ASN A 142 13.06 -11.49 -25.79
CA ASN A 142 14.35 -12.09 -26.15
C ASN A 142 14.41 -13.60 -25.84
N THR A 143 13.30 -14.31 -26.04
CA THR A 143 13.13 -15.72 -25.71
C THR A 143 13.90 -16.59 -26.70
N VAL A 144 14.66 -17.55 -26.17
CA VAL A 144 15.40 -18.54 -26.96
C VAL A 144 14.55 -19.82 -27.07
N PHE A 145 14.21 -20.22 -28.29
CA PHE A 145 13.46 -21.44 -28.58
C PHE A 145 14.40 -22.59 -29.00
N ALA A 146 15.11 -23.16 -28.03
CA ALA A 146 16.12 -24.22 -28.23
C ALA A 146 15.93 -25.37 -27.23
N LYS A 147 16.53 -26.53 -27.52
CA LYS A 147 16.55 -27.74 -26.67
C LYS A 147 15.14 -28.20 -26.27
N TYR A 148 14.38 -28.66 -27.26
CA TYR A 148 13.05 -29.22 -26.98
C TYR A 148 13.22 -30.59 -26.34
N ILE A 149 12.50 -30.83 -25.25
CA ILE A 149 12.53 -32.10 -24.54
C ILE A 149 11.12 -32.66 -24.57
N ASP A 150 10.99 -33.95 -24.86
CA ASP A 150 9.71 -34.66 -24.75
C ASP A 150 9.30 -34.74 -23.27
N PRO A 151 8.12 -34.24 -22.90
CA PRO A 151 7.69 -34.22 -21.50
C PRO A 151 7.39 -35.60 -20.91
N GLU A 152 7.17 -36.64 -21.73
CA GLU A 152 6.84 -38.00 -21.28
C GLU A 152 8.08 -38.89 -21.24
N THR A 153 9.01 -38.74 -22.19
CA THR A 153 10.20 -39.60 -22.32
C THR A 153 11.50 -38.94 -21.86
N ASP A 154 11.51 -37.63 -21.62
CA ASP A 154 12.70 -36.80 -21.32
C ASP A 154 13.76 -36.85 -22.44
N GLU A 155 13.37 -37.27 -23.65
CA GLU A 155 14.25 -37.32 -24.81
C GLU A 155 14.45 -35.92 -25.42
N ASP A 156 15.69 -35.61 -25.83
CA ASP A 156 16.02 -34.38 -26.56
C ASP A 156 15.49 -34.46 -28.00
N LEU A 157 14.45 -33.68 -28.28
CA LEU A 157 13.84 -33.51 -29.59
C LEU A 157 14.62 -32.53 -30.50
N GLY A 158 15.74 -31.98 -30.01
CA GLY A 158 16.60 -31.05 -30.73
C GLY A 158 16.03 -29.64 -30.85
N ASP A 159 16.69 -28.82 -31.68
CA ASP A 159 16.27 -27.44 -31.94
C ASP A 159 15.20 -27.37 -33.05
N LYS A 160 14.26 -26.43 -32.90
CA LYS A 160 13.21 -26.15 -33.89
C LYS A 160 13.43 -24.76 -34.53
N PRO A 161 14.41 -24.60 -35.44
CA PRO A 161 14.79 -23.29 -35.97
C PRO A 161 13.66 -22.58 -36.74
N HIS A 162 12.71 -23.33 -37.32
CA HIS A 162 11.54 -22.77 -38.00
C HIS A 162 10.65 -21.94 -37.07
N ILE A 163 10.58 -22.26 -35.77
CA ILE A 163 9.83 -21.49 -34.77
C ILE A 163 10.46 -20.11 -34.61
N GLN A 164 11.78 -20.06 -34.37
CA GLN A 164 12.50 -18.80 -34.25
C GLN A 164 12.43 -17.97 -35.54
N GLN A 165 12.55 -18.62 -36.71
CA GLN A 165 12.40 -17.95 -38.01
C GLN A 165 11.01 -17.35 -38.18
N ALA A 166 9.94 -18.06 -37.79
CA ALA A 166 8.58 -17.55 -37.86
C ALA A 166 8.37 -16.32 -36.97
N ILE A 167 8.89 -16.35 -35.74
CA ILE A 167 8.84 -15.20 -34.82
C ILE A 167 9.63 -14.01 -35.39
N ASN A 168 10.84 -14.25 -35.89
CA ASN A 168 11.68 -13.19 -36.49
C ASN A 168 11.01 -12.55 -37.72
N ARG A 169 10.33 -13.36 -38.55
CA ARG A 169 9.54 -12.85 -39.68
C ARG A 169 8.34 -12.03 -39.21
N LEU A 170 7.65 -12.48 -38.16
CA LEU A 170 6.55 -11.73 -37.57
C LEU A 170 7.02 -10.40 -36.98
N ARG A 171 8.20 -10.37 -36.33
CA ARG A 171 8.86 -9.14 -35.88
C ARG A 171 9.14 -8.21 -37.05
N TRP A 172 9.81 -8.71 -38.08
CA TRP A 172 10.12 -7.93 -39.27
C TRP A 172 8.86 -7.33 -39.89
N LEU A 173 7.79 -8.11 -40.04
CA LEU A 173 6.51 -7.66 -40.57
C LEU A 173 5.94 -6.49 -39.75
N TYR A 174 5.90 -6.63 -38.43
CA TYR A 174 5.29 -5.63 -37.55
C TYR A 174 6.22 -4.45 -37.18
N SER A 175 7.50 -4.53 -37.54
CA SER A 175 8.46 -3.43 -37.43
C SER A 175 8.48 -2.52 -38.65
N ASN A 176 7.82 -2.89 -39.75
CA ASN A 176 7.82 -2.11 -40.99
C ASN A 176 6.39 -1.72 -41.40
N ASN A 177 6.24 -0.51 -41.93
CA ASN A 177 4.99 -0.10 -42.57
C ASN A 177 4.83 -0.84 -43.90
N GLY A 178 3.57 -1.02 -44.33
CA GLY A 178 3.26 -1.50 -45.67
C GLY A 178 2.21 -2.60 -45.70
N PRO A 179 1.98 -3.20 -46.88
CA PRO A 179 0.89 -4.13 -47.07
C PRO A 179 1.18 -5.49 -46.43
N ILE A 180 0.26 -5.95 -45.58
CA ILE A 180 0.25 -7.30 -45.02
C ILE A 180 -0.78 -8.12 -45.80
N LYS A 181 -0.35 -9.28 -46.32
CA LYS A 181 -1.22 -10.26 -46.96
C LYS A 181 -1.47 -11.43 -46.02
N VAL A 182 -2.74 -11.72 -45.76
CA VAL A 182 -3.16 -12.83 -44.93
C VAL A 182 -4.21 -13.67 -45.65
N TYR A 183 -4.11 -14.97 -45.54
CA TYR A 183 -5.08 -15.91 -46.10
C TYR A 183 -5.76 -16.64 -44.95
N ILE A 184 -7.07 -16.53 -44.89
CA ILE A 184 -7.87 -16.85 -43.71
C ILE A 184 -8.89 -17.91 -44.11
N ARG A 185 -8.94 -19.01 -43.37
CA ARG A 185 -9.96 -20.03 -43.56
C ARG A 185 -11.31 -19.48 -43.06
N GLU A 186 -12.33 -19.53 -43.90
CA GLU A 186 -13.70 -19.26 -43.49
C GLU A 186 -14.10 -20.25 -42.38
N GLU A 187 -14.83 -19.80 -41.36
CA GLU A 187 -15.32 -20.67 -40.29
C GLU A 187 -16.86 -20.65 -40.30
N GLU A 188 -17.53 -20.94 -39.18
CA GLU A 188 -19.01 -20.94 -39.12
C GLU A 188 -19.62 -19.57 -39.47
N LYS A 189 -18.96 -18.48 -39.06
CA LYS A 189 -19.28 -17.11 -39.47
C LYS A 189 -18.33 -16.70 -40.59
N SER A 190 -18.80 -15.94 -41.56
CA SER A 190 -17.93 -15.42 -42.61
C SER A 190 -16.90 -14.41 -42.06
N PHE A 191 -15.63 -14.56 -42.45
CA PHE A 191 -14.59 -13.60 -42.11
C PHE A 191 -14.86 -12.24 -42.76
N ALA A 192 -15.27 -12.21 -44.03
CA ALA A 192 -15.59 -10.97 -44.73
C ALA A 192 -16.67 -10.14 -44.01
N SER A 193 -17.75 -10.81 -43.56
CA SER A 193 -18.78 -10.16 -42.73
C SER A 193 -18.20 -9.65 -41.40
N SER A 194 -17.40 -10.47 -40.72
CA SER A 194 -16.79 -10.07 -39.44
C SER A 194 -15.81 -8.91 -39.57
N MET A 195 -15.05 -8.84 -40.67
CA MET A 195 -14.14 -7.74 -40.96
C MET A 195 -14.90 -6.47 -41.34
N ALA A 196 -16.01 -6.57 -42.08
CA ALA A 196 -16.86 -5.42 -42.38
C ALA A 196 -17.49 -4.82 -41.10
N ASP A 197 -17.98 -5.68 -40.19
CA ASP A 197 -18.47 -5.28 -38.86
C ASP A 197 -17.36 -4.56 -38.07
N LEU A 198 -16.16 -5.15 -38.03
CA LEU A 198 -14.99 -4.58 -37.37
C LEU A 198 -14.61 -3.21 -37.95
N TRP A 199 -14.55 -3.11 -39.27
CA TRP A 199 -14.18 -1.88 -39.97
C TRP A 199 -15.18 -0.77 -39.71
N LYS A 200 -16.50 -1.07 -39.73
CA LYS A 200 -17.54 -0.11 -39.37
C LYS A 200 -17.34 0.42 -37.94
N ALA A 201 -16.97 -0.45 -37.01
CA ALA A 201 -16.65 -0.04 -35.64
C ALA A 201 -15.37 0.81 -35.57
N MET A 202 -14.31 0.45 -36.33
CA MET A 202 -13.07 1.22 -36.41
C MET A 202 -13.30 2.61 -37.01
N GLU A 203 -14.11 2.72 -38.05
CA GLU A 203 -14.45 3.98 -38.68
C GLU A 203 -15.27 4.87 -37.73
N ASN A 204 -16.23 4.27 -37.02
CA ASN A 204 -16.91 4.96 -35.92
C ASN A 204 -15.91 5.47 -34.87
N GLU A 205 -14.89 4.68 -34.51
CA GLU A 205 -13.81 5.12 -33.62
C GLU A 205 -13.02 6.30 -34.20
N ARG A 206 -12.59 6.25 -35.46
CA ARG A 206 -11.86 7.35 -36.12
C ARG A 206 -12.67 8.65 -36.13
N GLN A 207 -13.95 8.56 -36.45
CA GLN A 207 -14.83 9.73 -36.57
C GLN A 207 -15.06 10.48 -35.26
N HIS A 208 -15.13 9.77 -34.12
CA HIS A 208 -15.41 10.44 -32.84
C HIS A 208 -14.32 10.22 -31.76
N GLY A 209 -13.16 9.67 -32.12
CA GLY A 209 -12.04 9.37 -31.22
C GLY A 209 -12.16 8.04 -30.45
N GLN A 210 -11.12 7.64 -29.72
CA GLN A 210 -11.17 6.42 -28.90
C GLN A 210 -12.27 6.50 -27.84
N VAL A 211 -12.90 5.37 -27.51
CA VAL A 211 -13.95 5.30 -26.47
C VAL A 211 -13.44 5.92 -25.16
N ILE A 212 -12.19 5.65 -24.80
CA ILE A 212 -11.55 6.18 -23.59
C ILE A 212 -11.42 7.71 -23.55
N LYS A 213 -11.27 8.33 -24.72
CA LYS A 213 -11.19 9.79 -24.88
C LYS A 213 -12.58 10.44 -24.92
N ARG A 214 -13.62 9.68 -25.27
CA ARG A 214 -15.03 10.16 -25.29
C ARG A 214 -15.70 10.17 -23.93
N PHE A 215 -15.25 9.34 -22.99
CA PHE A 215 -15.85 9.24 -21.65
C PHE A 215 -15.96 10.57 -20.93
N TYR A 216 -15.10 11.53 -21.26
CA TYR A 216 -14.96 12.78 -20.53
C TYR A 216 -14.96 13.97 -21.49
N SER A 217 -15.76 13.92 -22.57
CA SER A 217 -15.81 14.95 -23.63
C SER A 217 -16.22 16.36 -23.14
N THR A 218 -16.67 16.50 -21.90
CA THR A 218 -17.02 17.78 -21.28
C THR A 218 -15.75 18.60 -20.98
N PRO A 219 -15.65 19.88 -21.39
CA PRO A 219 -14.47 20.72 -21.17
C PRO A 219 -14.00 20.80 -19.71
N ALA A 220 -14.92 20.66 -18.74
CA ALA A 220 -14.63 20.70 -17.32
C ALA A 220 -13.86 19.46 -16.79
N VAL A 221 -13.78 18.37 -17.58
CA VAL A 221 -13.20 17.08 -17.16
C VAL A 221 -12.00 16.70 -18.04
N ILE A 222 -11.63 17.54 -19.01
CA ILE A 222 -10.45 17.33 -19.88
C ILE A 222 -9.33 18.24 -19.41
N ASN A 223 -8.13 17.68 -19.25
CA ASN A 223 -6.95 18.50 -19.10
C ASN A 223 -6.54 19.07 -20.46
N THR A 224 -6.61 20.40 -20.62
CA THR A 224 -6.24 21.12 -21.84
C THR A 224 -4.76 21.48 -21.91
N ASP A 225 -3.98 21.27 -20.84
CA ASP A 225 -2.57 21.67 -20.74
C ASP A 225 -1.62 20.82 -21.60
N ASN A 226 -2.13 19.71 -22.15
CA ASN A 226 -1.42 18.85 -23.10
C ASN A 226 -2.13 18.91 -24.46
N GLU A 227 -1.37 18.91 -25.55
CA GLU A 227 -1.90 18.70 -26.92
C GLU A 227 -2.75 17.41 -27.02
N ASN A 228 -2.56 16.48 -26.08
CA ASN A 228 -3.41 15.32 -25.85
C ASN A 228 -4.53 15.60 -24.83
N ARG A 229 -5.76 15.82 -25.34
CA ARG A 229 -7.02 15.83 -24.56
C ARG A 229 -7.15 14.53 -23.76
N SER A 230 -6.75 14.56 -22.49
CA SER A 230 -6.81 13.40 -21.60
C SER A 230 -7.79 13.66 -20.46
N PRO A 231 -8.47 12.63 -19.95
CA PRO A 231 -9.36 12.76 -18.80
C PRO A 231 -8.61 13.31 -17.59
N SER A 232 -9.21 14.25 -16.87
CA SER A 232 -8.66 14.78 -15.62
C SER A 232 -8.62 13.66 -14.57
N LEU A 233 -7.43 13.49 -13.98
CA LEU A 233 -7.18 12.58 -12.86
C LEU A 233 -7.06 13.38 -11.56
N GLN A 234 -8.07 14.20 -11.27
CA GLN A 234 -8.17 14.96 -10.03
C GLN A 234 -9.41 14.54 -9.25
N ILE A 235 -9.25 14.08 -8.02
CA ILE A 235 -10.36 13.65 -7.17
C ILE A 235 -11.37 14.80 -7.01
N GLY A 236 -12.65 14.49 -7.24
CA GLY A 236 -13.75 15.44 -7.22
C GLY A 236 -14.07 16.08 -8.58
N GLN A 237 -13.23 15.90 -9.60
CA GLN A 237 -13.50 16.34 -10.98
C GLN A 237 -14.02 15.23 -11.89
N GLN A 238 -14.27 14.03 -11.36
CA GLN A 238 -14.87 12.93 -12.12
C GLN A 238 -16.35 13.22 -12.42
N LEU A 239 -16.87 12.63 -13.50
CA LEU A 239 -18.31 12.57 -13.74
C LEU A 239 -19.03 11.86 -12.57
N PRO A 240 -20.29 12.24 -12.27
CA PRO A 240 -21.14 11.49 -11.36
C PRO A 240 -21.22 10.01 -11.76
N LEU A 241 -21.34 9.09 -10.80
CA LEU A 241 -21.36 7.64 -11.06
C LEU A 241 -22.41 7.22 -12.10
N VAL A 242 -23.58 7.88 -12.11
CA VAL A 242 -24.68 7.62 -13.04
C VAL A 242 -24.36 8.02 -14.48
N ASP A 243 -23.50 9.03 -14.65
CA ASP A 243 -23.10 9.56 -15.96
C ASP A 243 -21.82 8.88 -16.47
N ARG A 244 -21.18 8.03 -15.64
CA ARG A 244 -20.00 7.29 -16.05
C ARG A 244 -20.37 6.15 -17.00
N PRO A 245 -19.51 5.90 -18.00
CA PRO A 245 -19.66 4.74 -18.89
C PRO A 245 -19.66 3.44 -18.09
N GLN A 246 -20.64 2.57 -18.37
CA GLN A 246 -20.73 1.25 -17.77
C GLN A 246 -19.86 0.25 -18.54
N ILE A 247 -18.55 0.29 -18.28
CA ILE A 247 -17.55 -0.54 -18.96
C ILE A 247 -16.76 -1.33 -17.94
N THR A 248 -16.57 -2.62 -18.20
CA THR A 248 -15.65 -3.47 -17.45
C THR A 248 -14.47 -3.82 -18.33
N THR A 249 -13.25 -3.48 -17.88
CA THR A 249 -12.02 -3.77 -18.62
C THR A 249 -11.44 -5.13 -18.25
N LEU A 250 -10.73 -5.72 -19.20
CA LEU A 250 -9.90 -6.90 -18.95
C LEU A 250 -8.48 -6.46 -18.58
N LYS A 251 -7.81 -7.31 -17.79
CA LYS A 251 -6.40 -7.16 -17.43
C LYS A 251 -5.56 -7.06 -18.70
N THR A 252 -4.82 -5.96 -18.84
CA THR A 252 -3.85 -5.78 -19.93
C THR A 252 -2.48 -5.40 -19.37
N TYR A 253 -1.44 -5.81 -20.11
CA TYR A 253 -0.04 -5.56 -19.78
C TYR A 253 0.60 -4.53 -20.70
N SER A 254 -0.07 -4.17 -21.79
CA SER A 254 0.39 -3.20 -22.79
C SER A 254 -0.76 -2.28 -23.18
N HIS A 255 -0.41 -1.04 -23.56
CA HIS A 255 -1.38 0.02 -23.82
C HIS A 255 -1.08 0.75 -25.13
N ARG A 256 -2.14 1.23 -25.80
CA ARG A 256 -2.05 1.88 -27.12
C ARG A 256 -1.31 3.20 -27.03
N ASP A 257 -1.64 3.99 -26.02
CA ASP A 257 -0.99 5.25 -25.71
C ASP A 257 -1.04 5.49 -24.20
N PHE A 258 -0.38 6.55 -23.74
CA PHE A 258 -0.35 6.87 -22.33
C PHE A 258 -1.72 7.28 -21.79
N ALA A 259 -2.61 7.82 -22.63
CA ALA A 259 -3.97 8.18 -22.22
C ALA A 259 -4.80 6.92 -21.89
N ASP A 260 -4.64 5.85 -22.66
CA ASP A 260 -5.23 4.54 -22.34
C ASP A 260 -4.70 3.99 -21.01
N PHE A 261 -3.38 3.99 -20.81
CA PHE A 261 -2.75 3.57 -19.56
C PHE A 261 -3.24 4.39 -18.36
N SER A 262 -3.12 5.72 -18.42
CA SER A 262 -3.41 6.61 -17.30
C SER A 262 -4.88 6.58 -16.93
N THR A 263 -5.77 6.47 -17.92
CA THR A 263 -7.21 6.40 -17.66
C THR A 263 -7.56 5.07 -17.01
N ARG A 264 -7.11 3.92 -17.55
CA ARG A 264 -7.38 2.62 -16.94
C ARG A 264 -6.87 2.53 -15.51
N LYS A 265 -5.59 2.84 -15.28
CA LYS A 265 -4.98 2.70 -13.96
C LYS A 265 -5.43 3.78 -12.97
N GLY A 266 -5.55 5.03 -13.44
CA GLY A 266 -6.01 6.15 -12.61
C GLY A 266 -7.47 6.01 -12.16
N TYR A 267 -8.39 5.67 -13.08
CA TYR A 267 -9.79 5.44 -12.71
C TYR A 267 -9.99 4.17 -11.91
N ALA A 268 -9.17 3.13 -12.08
CA ALA A 268 -9.22 1.98 -11.20
C ALA A 268 -8.91 2.37 -9.74
N SER A 269 -7.89 3.22 -9.50
CA SER A 269 -7.61 3.73 -8.15
C SER A 269 -8.74 4.61 -7.60
N ILE A 270 -9.39 5.41 -8.45
CA ILE A 270 -10.56 6.21 -8.04
C ILE A 270 -11.75 5.32 -7.66
N GLN A 271 -12.07 4.32 -8.50
CA GLN A 271 -13.16 3.38 -8.23
C GLN A 271 -12.90 2.55 -6.97
N ALA A 272 -11.66 2.14 -6.73
CA ALA A 272 -11.27 1.42 -5.52
C ALA A 272 -11.50 2.29 -4.27
N MET A 273 -11.11 3.57 -4.33
CA MET A 273 -11.36 4.54 -3.26
C MET A 273 -12.86 4.75 -3.00
N GLU A 274 -13.66 4.93 -4.06
CA GLU A 274 -15.11 5.14 -3.95
C GLU A 274 -15.81 3.92 -3.37
N TYR A 275 -15.43 2.72 -3.82
CA TYR A 275 -15.94 1.47 -3.27
C TYR A 275 -15.62 1.35 -1.78
N GLU A 276 -14.37 1.59 -1.39
CA GLU A 276 -13.97 1.54 0.01
C GLU A 276 -14.71 2.58 0.87
N LYS A 277 -14.95 3.78 0.34
CA LYS A 277 -15.78 4.80 1.00
C LYS A 277 -17.22 4.33 1.19
N LEU A 278 -17.82 3.67 0.19
CA LEU A 278 -19.16 3.10 0.29
C LEU A 278 -19.23 1.98 1.33
N GLU A 279 -18.23 1.09 1.39
CA GLU A 279 -18.17 0.05 2.44
C GLU A 279 -18.04 0.65 3.84
N VAL A 280 -17.18 1.67 4.00
CA VAL A 280 -17.04 2.40 5.27
C VAL A 280 -18.35 3.08 5.65
N GLN A 281 -19.04 3.69 4.69
CA GLN A 281 -20.33 4.32 4.93
C GLN A 281 -21.39 3.30 5.35
N ARG A 282 -21.52 2.17 4.65
CA ARG A 282 -22.43 1.07 5.02
C ARG A 282 -22.13 0.54 6.43
N PHE A 283 -20.84 0.38 6.76
CA PHE A 283 -20.43 0.02 8.11
C PHE A 283 -20.86 1.07 9.14
N ASN A 284 -20.68 2.36 8.83
CA ASN A 284 -21.03 3.46 9.74
C ASN A 284 -22.55 3.63 9.93
N ASP A 285 -23.33 3.30 8.91
CA ASP A 285 -24.79 3.36 8.94
C ASP A 285 -25.41 2.14 9.63
N THR A 286 -24.65 1.07 9.82
CA THR A 286 -25.10 -0.17 10.47
C THR A 286 -24.88 -0.13 11.97
N ALA A 287 -25.91 -0.47 12.74
CA ALA A 287 -25.77 -0.65 14.17
C ALA A 287 -25.05 -1.97 14.48
N ALA A 288 -24.10 -1.95 15.40
CA ALA A 288 -23.41 -3.14 15.89
C ALA A 288 -23.88 -3.48 17.31
N LEU A 289 -23.59 -4.69 17.75
CA LEU A 289 -23.72 -5.09 19.14
C LEU A 289 -22.32 -5.19 19.75
N ILE A 290 -22.13 -4.74 20.97
CA ILE A 290 -20.87 -4.86 21.69
C ILE A 290 -21.08 -5.42 23.09
N LYS A 291 -20.17 -6.28 23.52
CA LYS A 291 -20.05 -6.74 24.91
C LYS A 291 -18.72 -6.29 25.49
N PHE A 292 -18.67 -6.01 26.79
CA PHE A 292 -17.49 -5.47 27.46
C PHE A 292 -16.98 -6.41 28.55
N LEU A 293 -15.66 -6.54 28.63
CA LEU A 293 -14.95 -7.23 29.71
C LEU A 293 -13.97 -6.26 30.36
N THR A 294 -13.81 -6.35 31.68
CA THR A 294 -12.80 -5.60 32.42
C THR A 294 -11.40 -6.08 32.06
N VAL A 295 -10.41 -5.16 32.10
CA VAL A 295 -9.01 -5.49 31.79
C VAL A 295 -8.14 -5.20 33.01
N PRO A 296 -7.18 -6.09 33.37
CA PRO A 296 -6.23 -5.84 34.45
C PRO A 296 -5.51 -4.50 34.29
N GLY A 297 -5.46 -3.70 35.37
CA GLY A 297 -4.85 -2.35 35.37
C GLY A 297 -5.58 -1.30 34.52
N GLY A 298 -6.71 -1.64 33.89
CA GLY A 298 -7.49 -0.71 33.07
C GLY A 298 -8.43 0.21 33.86
N GLY A 299 -8.79 -0.18 35.09
CA GLY A 299 -9.79 0.49 35.91
C GLY A 299 -11.09 0.75 35.14
N TYR A 300 -11.73 1.89 35.39
CA TYR A 300 -12.92 2.32 34.65
C TYR A 300 -12.61 2.92 33.26
N GLN A 301 -11.34 3.03 32.88
CA GLN A 301 -10.90 3.78 31.70
C GLN A 301 -10.84 2.94 30.44
N LYS A 302 -10.61 1.62 30.57
CA LYS A 302 -10.31 0.73 29.44
C LYS A 302 -11.00 -0.61 29.60
N TYR A 303 -11.54 -1.12 28.50
CA TYR A 303 -12.31 -2.36 28.44
C TYR A 303 -11.89 -3.18 27.22
N LEU A 304 -12.00 -4.50 27.31
CA LEU A 304 -11.99 -5.36 26.14
C LEU A 304 -13.42 -5.42 25.60
N GLY A 305 -13.61 -4.93 24.39
CA GLY A 305 -14.85 -5.00 23.64
C GLY A 305 -14.86 -6.21 22.70
N VAL A 306 -15.98 -6.92 22.64
CA VAL A 306 -16.26 -7.89 21.57
C VAL A 306 -17.42 -7.36 20.76
N LEU A 307 -17.13 -6.95 19.53
CA LEU A 307 -18.05 -6.37 18.57
C LEU A 307 -18.64 -7.47 17.68
N TYR A 308 -19.95 -7.44 17.53
CA TYR A 308 -20.72 -8.27 16.63
C TYR A 308 -21.31 -7.35 15.56
N ILE A 309 -20.86 -7.55 14.34
CA ILE A 309 -21.28 -6.78 13.17
C ILE A 309 -22.22 -7.66 12.37
N ASP A 310 -23.25 -7.05 11.80
CA ASP A 310 -24.18 -7.75 10.92
C ASP A 310 -23.43 -8.42 9.75
N SER A 311 -23.80 -9.66 9.45
CA SER A 311 -23.26 -10.41 8.31
C SER A 311 -23.47 -9.73 6.95
N GLU A 312 -24.45 -8.82 6.84
CA GLU A 312 -24.68 -8.04 5.62
C GLU A 312 -23.60 -6.97 5.37
N VAL A 313 -22.76 -6.65 6.37
CA VAL A 313 -21.67 -5.70 6.21
C VAL A 313 -20.42 -6.40 5.70
N GLU A 314 -20.13 -6.23 4.41
CA GLU A 314 -18.94 -6.80 3.76
C GLU A 314 -17.60 -6.21 4.27
N LYS A 315 -17.62 -5.08 5.00
CA LYS A 315 -16.41 -4.41 5.48
C LYS A 315 -15.68 -5.27 6.52
N ARG A 316 -14.58 -5.89 6.09
CA ARG A 316 -13.66 -6.60 6.99
C ARG A 316 -12.79 -5.62 7.77
N LEU A 317 -12.97 -5.57 9.07
CA LEU A 317 -12.10 -4.84 10.00
C LEU A 317 -10.74 -5.53 10.12
N LYS A 318 -9.69 -4.72 10.17
CA LYS A 318 -8.30 -5.16 10.31
C LYS A 318 -7.78 -4.76 11.69
N THR A 319 -6.82 -5.52 12.18
CA THR A 319 -6.06 -5.15 13.39
C THR A 319 -5.55 -3.71 13.25
N HIS A 320 -5.71 -2.92 14.30
CA HIS A 320 -5.40 -1.49 14.41
C HIS A 320 -6.35 -0.52 13.72
N ASP A 321 -7.41 -0.99 13.07
CA ASP A 321 -8.51 -0.09 12.69
C ASP A 321 -9.04 0.61 13.95
N ILE A 322 -9.38 1.89 13.79
CA ILE A 322 -9.94 2.70 14.87
C ILE A 322 -11.42 2.90 14.59
N ILE A 323 -12.25 2.55 15.55
CA ILE A 323 -13.69 2.72 15.49
C ILE A 323 -14.12 3.63 16.63
N TRP A 324 -14.95 4.59 16.30
CA TRP A 324 -15.64 5.44 17.24
C TRP A 324 -17.00 4.85 17.54
N ILE A 325 -17.32 4.61 18.80
CA ILE A 325 -18.54 3.95 19.25
C ILE A 325 -19.41 4.97 19.97
N SER A 326 -20.68 5.03 19.59
CA SER A 326 -21.71 5.84 20.25
C SER A 326 -22.85 4.96 20.74
N PHE A 327 -23.29 5.21 21.97
CA PHE A 327 -24.45 4.57 22.57
C PHE A 327 -25.78 5.26 22.20
N LYS A 328 -25.72 6.39 21.47
CA LYS A 328 -26.92 7.11 21.00
C LYS A 328 -27.38 6.58 19.64
N MET A 329 -28.65 6.18 19.56
CA MET A 329 -29.20 5.48 18.39
C MET A 329 -29.99 6.35 17.39
N LYS A 330 -30.35 7.61 17.72
CA LYS A 330 -31.10 8.49 16.80
C LYS A 330 -30.17 9.11 15.74
N GLN A 331 -30.63 9.20 14.48
CA GLN A 331 -29.92 9.85 13.37
C GLN A 331 -30.23 11.36 13.42
N GLY A 332 -29.21 12.22 13.33
CA GLY A 332 -29.39 13.68 13.26
C GLY A 332 -29.37 14.45 14.60
N GLU A 333 -29.33 13.78 15.76
CA GLU A 333 -28.90 14.47 16.99
C GLU A 333 -27.42 14.86 16.82
N VAL A 334 -27.13 16.16 16.84
CA VAL A 334 -25.76 16.70 16.79
C VAL A 334 -24.93 15.90 17.77
N ALA A 335 -23.85 15.28 17.28
CA ALA A 335 -22.96 14.46 18.08
C ALA A 335 -22.45 15.31 19.25
N SER A 336 -23.07 15.17 20.43
CA SER A 336 -22.44 15.61 21.66
C SER A 336 -21.12 14.85 21.74
N ASN A 337 -20.00 15.58 21.79
CA ASN A 337 -18.57 15.23 21.71
C ASN A 337 -18.04 14.02 22.53
N ILE A 338 -18.82 12.96 22.74
CA ILE A 338 -18.54 11.85 23.64
C ILE A 338 -18.63 10.52 22.86
N GLU A 339 -17.76 10.35 21.88
CA GLU A 339 -17.56 9.07 21.21
C GLU A 339 -16.48 8.26 21.93
N TRP A 340 -16.70 6.96 22.09
CA TRP A 340 -15.73 6.05 22.68
C TRP A 340 -14.77 5.56 21.61
N ARG A 341 -13.47 5.54 21.90
CA ARG A 341 -12.47 5.10 20.91
C ARG A 341 -12.16 3.62 21.11
N CYS A 342 -12.37 2.81 20.09
CA CYS A 342 -12.14 1.36 20.05
C CYS A 342 -11.03 1.06 19.03
N HIS A 343 -9.99 0.35 19.47
CA HIS A 343 -8.88 -0.09 18.61
C HIS A 343 -9.03 -1.59 18.33
N ILE A 344 -9.18 -1.98 17.08
CA ILE A 344 -9.29 -3.39 16.72
C ILE A 344 -7.97 -4.11 17.05
N VAL A 345 -8.08 -5.27 17.68
CA VAL A 345 -6.94 -6.12 18.04
C VAL A 345 -7.06 -7.46 17.33
N ASP A 346 -5.99 -8.27 17.38
CA ASP A 346 -6.02 -9.60 16.77
C ASP A 346 -7.08 -10.46 17.46
N ALA A 347 -7.68 -11.37 16.69
CA ALA A 347 -8.67 -12.29 17.22
C ALA A 347 -8.02 -13.11 18.35
N LEU A 348 -8.67 -13.10 19.51
CA LEU A 348 -8.20 -13.84 20.67
C LEU A 348 -8.52 -15.33 20.50
N PRO A 349 -7.70 -16.25 21.06
CA PRO A 349 -7.84 -17.70 20.82
C PRO A 349 -9.22 -18.29 21.13
N TRP A 350 -9.96 -17.65 22.05
CA TRP A 350 -11.27 -18.10 22.53
C TRP A 350 -12.46 -17.47 21.80
N MET A 351 -12.22 -16.60 20.82
CA MET A 351 -13.28 -15.93 20.06
C MET A 351 -13.91 -16.84 19.01
N LYS A 352 -15.20 -16.62 18.74
CA LYS A 352 -15.94 -17.32 17.68
C LYS A 352 -15.75 -16.63 16.33
N LEU A 353 -16.00 -17.38 15.25
CA LEU A 353 -15.99 -16.83 13.90
C LEU A 353 -17.03 -15.70 13.78
N GLY A 354 -16.63 -14.55 13.22
CA GLY A 354 -17.49 -13.37 13.07
C GLY A 354 -17.42 -12.36 14.22
N GLU A 355 -16.77 -12.71 15.34
CA GLU A 355 -16.54 -11.78 16.44
C GLU A 355 -15.28 -10.95 16.20
N VAL A 356 -15.34 -9.65 16.55
CA VAL A 356 -14.20 -8.73 16.40
C VAL A 356 -13.79 -8.20 17.77
N ALA A 357 -12.54 -8.44 18.18
CA ALA A 357 -12.02 -7.90 19.43
C ALA A 357 -11.53 -6.48 19.25
N CYS A 358 -11.81 -5.63 20.23
CA CYS A 358 -11.23 -4.31 20.29
C CYS A 358 -10.93 -3.83 21.70
N LEU A 359 -9.90 -3.00 21.84
CA LEU A 359 -9.62 -2.29 23.08
C LEU A 359 -10.39 -0.97 23.08
N VAL A 360 -11.34 -0.84 24.00
CA VAL A 360 -12.20 0.34 24.12
C VAL A 360 -11.68 1.27 25.21
N ARG A 361 -11.53 2.55 24.88
CA ARG A 361 -11.14 3.62 25.80
C ARG A 361 -12.30 4.56 26.06
N ARG A 362 -12.57 4.80 27.35
CA ARG A 362 -13.58 5.75 27.84
C ARG A 362 -13.16 7.18 27.47
N PRO A 363 -14.06 8.00 26.89
CA PRO A 363 -13.76 9.39 26.59
C PRO A 363 -13.71 10.25 27.85
N ARG A 364 -12.97 11.37 27.76
CA ARG A 364 -13.02 12.44 28.75
C ARG A 364 -14.30 13.25 28.56
N GLN A 365 -14.79 13.90 29.62
CA GLN A 365 -15.96 14.78 29.55
C GLN A 365 -15.74 15.90 28.51
N PRO A 366 -16.76 16.33 27.73
CA PRO A 366 -16.62 17.39 26.73
C PRO A 366 -16.44 18.77 27.38
N PHE A 367 -15.92 19.74 26.64
CA PHE A 367 -15.80 21.11 27.16
C PHE A 367 -17.19 21.77 27.11
N PRO A 368 -17.53 22.63 28.09
CA PRO A 368 -18.63 23.58 27.93
C PRO A 368 -18.47 24.38 26.63
N GLU A 369 -19.57 24.71 25.95
CA GLU A 369 -19.52 25.45 24.67
C GLU A 369 -18.87 26.84 24.81
N ASP A 370 -18.85 27.39 26.02
CA ASP A 370 -18.28 28.67 26.42
C ASP A 370 -16.89 28.55 27.08
N ALA A 371 -16.25 27.37 27.03
CA ALA A 371 -14.95 27.15 27.67
C ALA A 371 -13.86 28.04 27.06
N THR A 372 -13.23 28.83 27.93
CA THR A 372 -12.08 29.68 27.62
C THR A 372 -10.84 28.84 27.27
N ASP A 373 -9.87 29.43 26.57
CA ASP A 373 -8.63 28.72 26.22
C ASP A 373 -7.78 28.35 27.45
N ALA A 374 -8.03 28.99 28.60
CA ALA A 374 -7.46 28.58 29.89
C ALA A 374 -8.15 27.32 30.43
N GLU A 375 -9.48 27.24 30.37
CA GLU A 375 -10.23 26.04 30.79
C GLU A 375 -9.95 24.84 29.90
N LYS A 376 -9.64 25.06 28.62
CA LYS A 376 -9.21 24.01 27.69
C LYS A 376 -7.89 23.34 28.07
N LYS A 377 -7.08 23.93 28.95
CA LYS A 377 -5.78 23.41 29.40
C LYS A 377 -5.87 22.47 30.62
N ILE A 378 -7.03 22.36 31.26
CA ILE A 378 -7.22 21.55 32.47
C ILE A 378 -7.51 20.07 32.09
N PRO A 379 -6.79 19.08 32.67
CA PRO A 379 -7.11 17.66 32.48
C PRO A 379 -8.53 17.33 32.95
N ARG A 380 -9.33 16.71 32.07
CA ARG A 380 -10.74 16.41 32.33
C ARG A 380 -10.95 15.00 32.87
N ASP A 381 -11.95 14.87 33.75
CA ASP A 381 -12.44 13.59 34.21
C ASP A 381 -13.02 12.75 33.07
N TYR A 382 -13.05 11.44 33.29
CA TYR A 382 -13.74 10.53 32.39
C TYR A 382 -15.25 10.62 32.59
N VAL A 383 -16.01 10.30 31.55
CA VAL A 383 -17.48 10.26 31.61
C VAL A 383 -17.91 9.22 32.65
N THR A 384 -18.79 9.57 33.58
CA THR A 384 -19.07 8.79 34.81
C THR A 384 -20.14 7.69 34.68
N GLY A 385 -20.65 7.43 33.47
CA GLY A 385 -21.70 6.42 33.26
C GLY A 385 -21.27 5.00 33.65
N HIS A 386 -22.10 4.28 34.42
CA HIS A 386 -21.88 2.88 34.74
C HIS A 386 -22.00 2.03 33.47
N LEU A 387 -21.00 1.21 33.18
CA LEU A 387 -20.97 0.37 31.99
C LEU A 387 -20.92 -1.09 32.43
N VAL A 388 -21.92 -1.87 32.01
CA VAL A 388 -22.02 -3.28 32.39
C VAL A 388 -20.92 -4.04 31.66
N ALA A 389 -19.95 -4.54 32.40
CA ALA A 389 -18.84 -5.33 31.90
C ALA A 389 -18.64 -6.57 32.78
N GLY A 390 -18.39 -7.72 32.16
CA GLY A 390 -18.06 -8.95 32.89
C GLY A 390 -16.59 -9.02 33.27
N ASN A 391 -16.23 -10.03 34.04
CA ASN A 391 -14.88 -10.14 34.58
C ASN A 391 -13.91 -10.73 33.55
N GLY A 392 -13.11 -9.88 32.91
CA GLY A 392 -12.07 -10.34 31.96
C GLY A 392 -10.79 -10.83 32.63
N GLN A 393 -10.73 -10.88 33.96
CA GLN A 393 -9.54 -11.26 34.74
C GLN A 393 -9.56 -12.74 35.20
N VAL A 394 -10.51 -13.53 34.71
CA VAL A 394 -10.64 -14.94 35.09
C VAL A 394 -9.55 -15.84 34.48
N ALA A 395 -9.26 -16.95 35.15
CA ALA A 395 -8.01 -17.71 34.99
C ALA A 395 -7.86 -18.51 33.69
N THR A 396 -8.94 -18.76 32.94
CA THR A 396 -8.94 -19.62 31.74
C THR A 396 -9.81 -19.03 30.64
N ASP A 397 -9.40 -19.27 29.39
CA ASP A 397 -10.11 -18.87 28.17
C ASP A 397 -11.59 -19.30 28.16
N GLU A 398 -11.92 -20.52 28.65
CA GLU A 398 -13.32 -20.97 28.72
C GLU A 398 -14.16 -20.16 29.72
N LEU A 399 -13.56 -19.73 30.84
CA LEU A 399 -14.23 -18.91 31.84
C LEU A 399 -14.43 -17.48 31.32
N ILE A 400 -13.44 -16.92 30.62
CA ILE A 400 -13.58 -15.60 29.95
C ILE A 400 -14.74 -15.67 28.96
N ARG A 401 -14.85 -16.76 28.20
CA ARG A 401 -15.96 -16.96 27.27
C ARG A 401 -17.31 -17.07 27.99
N ARG A 402 -17.39 -17.82 29.10
CA ARG A 402 -18.64 -17.93 29.89
C ARG A 402 -19.08 -16.58 30.44
N GLU A 403 -18.15 -15.79 30.98
CA GLU A 403 -18.40 -14.42 31.42
C GLU A 403 -18.92 -13.56 30.26
N LEU A 404 -18.28 -13.62 29.10
CA LEU A 404 -18.73 -12.90 27.91
C LEU A 404 -20.14 -13.32 27.47
N ASP A 405 -20.44 -14.62 27.51
CA ASP A 405 -21.73 -15.17 27.13
C ASP A 405 -22.85 -14.76 28.10
N SER A 406 -22.56 -14.61 29.40
CA SER A 406 -23.54 -14.16 30.40
C SER A 406 -23.88 -12.66 30.34
N ILE A 407 -23.05 -11.84 29.69
CA ILE A 407 -23.27 -10.38 29.58
C ILE A 407 -24.28 -10.07 28.46
N HIS A 408 -25.18 -9.12 28.73
CA HIS A 408 -26.08 -8.59 27.70
C HIS A 408 -25.33 -7.74 26.66
N SER A 409 -25.64 -7.94 25.39
CA SER A 409 -25.08 -7.14 24.29
C SER A 409 -25.68 -5.74 24.27
N ILE A 410 -24.83 -4.72 24.16
CA ILE A 410 -25.27 -3.32 24.04
C ILE A 410 -25.29 -2.94 22.57
N LYS A 411 -26.41 -2.39 22.09
CA LYS A 411 -26.51 -1.86 20.73
C LYS A 411 -25.79 -0.52 20.64
N VAL A 412 -24.93 -0.37 19.64
CA VAL A 412 -24.09 0.81 19.43
C VAL A 412 -24.06 1.20 17.97
N ARG A 413 -23.82 2.48 17.70
CA ARG A 413 -23.42 2.96 16.38
C ARG A 413 -21.90 2.97 16.31
N CYS A 414 -21.35 2.44 15.23
CA CYS A 414 -19.92 2.45 14.98
C CYS A 414 -19.60 3.47 13.88
N ARG A 415 -18.44 4.12 13.98
CA ARG A 415 -17.88 4.98 12.94
C ARG A 415 -16.43 4.61 12.74
N LEU A 416 -16.11 3.96 11.64
CA LEU A 416 -14.75 3.59 11.27
C LEU A 416 -13.96 4.82 10.83
N GLU A 417 -12.79 5.01 11.42
CA GLU A 417 -11.82 6.02 11.01
C GLU A 417 -11.07 5.52 9.77
N SER A 418 -11.46 6.01 8.60
CA SER A 418 -10.84 5.67 7.32
C SER A 418 -10.05 6.83 6.75
N SER A 419 -8.90 6.55 6.13
CA SER A 419 -8.11 7.53 5.37
C SER A 419 -8.11 7.18 3.90
N ASP A 420 -8.44 8.15 3.04
CA ASP A 420 -8.32 8.03 1.58
C ASP A 420 -6.95 8.51 1.06
N GLN A 421 -6.00 8.80 1.96
CA GLN A 421 -4.71 9.40 1.63
C GLN A 421 -3.89 8.55 0.64
N THR A 422 -3.93 7.22 0.74
CA THR A 422 -3.24 6.31 -0.19
C THR A 422 -3.72 6.52 -1.62
N TYR A 423 -5.03 6.47 -1.85
CA TYR A 423 -5.60 6.68 -3.18
C TYR A 423 -5.39 8.11 -3.67
N ARG A 424 -5.51 9.11 -2.78
CA ARG A 424 -5.20 10.51 -3.11
C ARG A 424 -3.79 10.66 -3.66
N ARG A 425 -2.80 10.01 -3.02
CA ARG A 425 -1.40 10.05 -3.47
C ARG A 425 -1.18 9.27 -4.78
N GLN A 426 -1.81 8.10 -4.94
CA GLN A 426 -1.77 7.37 -6.21
C GLN A 426 -2.34 8.20 -7.37
N VAL A 427 -3.53 8.79 -7.19
CA VAL A 427 -4.21 9.60 -8.21
C VAL A 427 -3.42 10.88 -8.49
N TYR A 428 -2.88 11.53 -7.46
CA TYR A 428 -2.04 12.72 -7.63
C TYR A 428 -0.74 12.41 -8.38
N ALA A 429 -0.05 11.33 -8.03
CA ALA A 429 1.15 10.87 -8.74
C ALA A 429 0.86 10.53 -10.20
N MET A 430 -0.27 9.87 -10.46
CA MET A 430 -0.74 9.61 -11.83
C MET A 430 -1.03 10.91 -12.59
N SER A 431 -1.61 11.93 -11.95
CA SER A 431 -1.83 13.24 -12.58
C SER A 431 -0.51 13.95 -12.93
N ILE A 432 0.50 13.90 -12.04
CA ILE A 432 1.86 14.41 -12.34
C ILE A 432 2.42 13.68 -13.57
N LEU A 433 2.38 12.35 -13.54
CA LEU A 433 2.89 11.53 -14.63
C LEU A 433 2.13 11.79 -15.94
N GLN A 434 0.81 11.95 -15.92
CA GLN A 434 -0.02 12.25 -17.09
C GLN A 434 0.27 13.61 -17.71
N ARG A 435 0.54 14.62 -16.88
CA ARG A 435 0.96 15.94 -17.36
C ARG A 435 2.38 15.91 -17.92
N GLY A 436 3.24 15.01 -17.43
CA GLY A 436 4.68 15.05 -17.71
C GLY A 436 5.32 16.31 -17.11
N LYS A 437 4.67 16.92 -16.12
CA LYS A 437 5.02 18.19 -15.50
C LYS A 437 4.90 18.08 -13.99
N LYS A 438 5.68 18.88 -13.26
CA LYS A 438 5.57 19.06 -11.80
C LYS A 438 5.25 20.50 -11.46
N LEU A 439 4.54 20.70 -10.36
CA LEU A 439 4.35 22.03 -9.80
C LEU A 439 5.71 22.59 -9.35
N ASP A 440 5.97 23.87 -9.62
CA ASP A 440 7.12 24.57 -9.06
C ASP A 440 6.99 24.61 -7.53
N GLU A 441 7.96 24.02 -6.83
CA GLU A 441 7.96 23.92 -5.37
C GLU A 441 8.42 25.23 -4.71
N ASN A 442 9.15 26.09 -5.44
CA ASN A 442 9.69 27.36 -4.95
C ASN A 442 9.34 28.53 -5.90
N PRO A 443 8.06 28.87 -6.08
CA PRO A 443 7.70 30.04 -6.86
C PRO A 443 8.28 31.30 -6.22
N ALA A 444 8.68 32.27 -7.04
CA ALA A 444 9.02 33.60 -6.54
C ALA A 444 7.86 34.19 -5.73
N ALA A 445 8.16 34.95 -4.68
CA ALA A 445 7.13 35.52 -3.82
C ALA A 445 6.11 36.33 -4.64
N GLY A 446 4.83 35.93 -4.60
CA GLY A 446 3.75 36.58 -5.35
C GLY A 446 3.45 36.01 -6.73
N THR A 447 4.19 35.00 -7.22
CA THR A 447 3.85 34.30 -8.47
C THR A 447 2.97 33.08 -8.22
N LYS A 448 2.13 32.74 -9.20
CA LYS A 448 1.36 31.48 -9.15
C LYS A 448 2.33 30.32 -9.36
N HIS A 449 2.07 29.21 -8.67
CA HIS A 449 2.76 27.96 -8.95
C HIS A 449 2.52 27.53 -10.40
N GLU A 450 3.59 27.45 -11.19
CA GLU A 450 3.53 26.99 -12.58
C GLU A 450 3.86 25.50 -12.69
N TRP A 451 3.36 24.85 -13.74
CA TRP A 451 3.69 23.47 -14.06
C TRP A 451 4.91 23.43 -14.98
N ILE A 452 6.02 22.89 -14.48
CA ILE A 452 7.30 22.78 -15.17
C ILE A 452 7.40 21.42 -15.85
N ASP A 453 7.74 21.41 -17.14
CA ASP A 453 8.02 20.19 -17.91
C ASP A 453 9.17 19.37 -17.32
N ARG A 454 8.95 18.05 -17.25
CA ARG A 454 9.93 17.08 -16.76
C ARG A 454 10.17 16.01 -17.84
N PRO A 455 11.24 16.12 -18.65
CA PRO A 455 11.51 15.17 -19.73
C PRO A 455 11.52 13.71 -19.30
N LYS A 456 12.08 13.41 -18.12
CA LYS A 456 12.12 12.05 -17.56
C LYS A 456 10.73 11.46 -17.32
N LEU A 457 9.73 12.27 -16.97
CA LEU A 457 8.35 11.77 -16.86
C LEU A 457 7.80 11.31 -18.21
N LYS A 458 8.20 11.93 -19.32
CA LYS A 458 7.83 11.50 -20.68
C LYS A 458 8.47 10.15 -21.03
N ASP A 459 9.73 9.95 -20.68
CA ASP A 459 10.41 8.64 -20.82
C ASP A 459 9.65 7.54 -20.07
N TRP A 460 9.24 7.84 -18.82
CA TRP A 460 8.39 6.95 -18.03
C TRP A 460 7.01 6.72 -18.64
N GLN A 461 6.35 7.73 -19.21
CA GLN A 461 5.08 7.55 -19.92
C GLN A 461 5.20 6.51 -21.04
N VAL A 462 6.25 6.60 -21.86
CA VAL A 462 6.48 5.63 -22.95
C VAL A 462 6.77 4.25 -22.37
N ARG A 463 7.59 4.16 -21.31
CA ARG A 463 7.90 2.88 -20.66
C ARG A 463 6.65 2.21 -20.09
N PHE A 464 5.76 2.95 -19.45
CA PHE A 464 4.51 2.42 -18.90
C PHE A 464 3.54 1.92 -19.97
N CYS A 465 3.59 2.40 -21.22
CA CYS A 465 2.78 1.81 -22.30
C CYS A 465 3.19 0.37 -22.61
N ASN A 466 4.43 -0.01 -22.27
CA ASN A 466 4.91 -1.40 -22.28
C ASN A 466 4.76 -2.10 -23.64
N LYS A 467 5.03 -1.36 -24.73
CA LYS A 467 4.87 -1.83 -26.12
C LYS A 467 5.99 -2.78 -26.60
N THR A 468 7.14 -2.76 -25.93
CA THR A 468 8.28 -3.63 -26.21
C THR A 468 9.02 -3.96 -24.92
N GLN A 469 9.62 -5.15 -24.86
CA GLN A 469 10.54 -5.56 -23.80
C GLN A 469 11.98 -5.70 -24.29
N MET A 470 12.25 -5.35 -25.55
CA MET A 470 13.59 -5.43 -26.11
C MET A 470 14.45 -4.27 -25.57
N PRO A 471 15.54 -4.55 -24.84
CA PRO A 471 16.41 -3.49 -24.35
C PRO A 471 17.12 -2.79 -25.52
N GLU A 472 17.24 -1.46 -25.46
CA GLU A 472 18.00 -0.65 -26.42
C GLU A 472 19.51 -0.77 -26.16
N ARG A 473 19.87 -0.84 -24.88
CA ARG A 473 21.25 -0.96 -24.39
C ARG A 473 21.25 -1.60 -23.00
N HIS A 474 22.44 -1.78 -22.45
CA HIS A 474 22.63 -2.26 -21.08
C HIS A 474 23.53 -1.29 -20.31
N VAL A 475 23.37 -1.24 -18.98
CA VAL A 475 24.22 -0.47 -18.06
C VAL A 475 24.73 -1.34 -16.93
N ASP A 476 25.93 -1.04 -16.45
CA ASP A 476 26.49 -1.63 -15.24
C ASP A 476 26.01 -0.83 -14.03
N LEU A 477 25.04 -1.37 -13.29
CA LEU A 477 24.48 -0.72 -12.10
C LEU A 477 25.42 -0.82 -10.90
N LEU A 478 26.29 -1.83 -10.86
CA LEU A 478 27.20 -2.07 -9.73
C LEU A 478 28.51 -1.30 -9.89
N GLY A 479 29.09 -1.27 -11.09
CA GLY A 479 30.41 -0.71 -11.32
C GLY A 479 31.43 -1.29 -10.34
N LYS A 480 32.14 -0.42 -9.60
CA LYS A 480 33.11 -0.82 -8.57
C LYS A 480 32.50 -1.59 -7.39
N ALA A 481 31.19 -1.45 -7.14
CA ALA A 481 30.53 -2.15 -6.05
C ALA A 481 30.57 -3.69 -6.21
N LYS A 482 30.76 -4.17 -7.44
CA LYS A 482 30.88 -5.60 -7.72
C LYS A 482 31.98 -6.28 -6.90
N GLU A 483 33.13 -5.63 -6.73
CA GLU A 483 34.29 -6.18 -6.00
C GLU A 483 33.94 -6.48 -4.53
N TYR A 484 33.05 -5.70 -3.93
CA TYR A 484 32.60 -5.92 -2.56
C TYR A 484 31.62 -7.10 -2.43
N LEU A 485 31.07 -7.60 -3.54
CA LEU A 485 30.13 -8.72 -3.58
C LEU A 485 30.81 -10.07 -3.89
N ASP A 486 32.12 -10.10 -4.13
CA ASP A 486 32.86 -11.32 -4.47
C ASP A 486 32.86 -12.38 -3.35
N HIS A 487 32.53 -11.97 -2.12
CA HIS A 487 32.37 -12.88 -0.98
C HIS A 487 31.08 -13.73 -1.06
N LEU A 488 30.13 -13.38 -1.94
CA LEU A 488 28.87 -14.10 -2.11
C LEU A 488 29.06 -15.36 -2.96
N THR A 489 29.50 -16.45 -2.35
CA THR A 489 29.88 -17.70 -3.04
C THR A 489 28.73 -18.47 -3.70
N ALA A 490 27.48 -18.16 -3.38
CA ALA A 490 26.33 -18.89 -3.89
C ALA A 490 26.11 -18.65 -5.39
N PRO A 491 25.86 -19.69 -6.21
CA PRO A 491 25.78 -19.56 -7.67
C PRO A 491 24.60 -18.69 -8.13
N ASP A 492 23.48 -18.70 -7.39
CA ASP A 492 22.32 -17.85 -7.67
C ASP A 492 22.62 -16.36 -7.41
N HIS A 493 23.38 -16.04 -6.36
CA HIS A 493 23.88 -14.68 -6.11
C HIS A 493 24.82 -14.21 -7.22
N HIS A 494 25.79 -15.02 -7.63
CA HIS A 494 26.69 -14.68 -8.74
C HIS A 494 25.93 -14.39 -10.05
N GLN A 495 24.90 -15.19 -10.36
CA GLN A 495 24.04 -14.93 -11.51
C GLN A 495 23.36 -13.57 -11.43
N VAL A 496 22.82 -13.21 -10.25
CA VAL A 496 22.15 -11.93 -10.07
C VAL A 496 23.15 -10.77 -10.11
N VAL A 497 24.34 -10.91 -9.52
CA VAL A 497 25.43 -9.92 -9.62
C VAL A 497 25.81 -9.69 -11.08
N GLN A 498 25.99 -10.76 -11.87
CA GLN A 498 26.26 -10.63 -13.31
C GLN A 498 25.14 -9.92 -14.06
N TYR A 499 23.88 -10.22 -13.74
CA TYR A 499 22.73 -9.53 -14.32
C TYR A 499 22.73 -8.02 -13.98
N LEU A 500 23.08 -7.66 -12.75
CA LEU A 500 23.17 -6.25 -12.33
C LEU A 500 24.34 -5.48 -12.98
N THR A 501 25.33 -6.17 -13.55
CA THR A 501 26.35 -5.52 -14.40
C THR A 501 25.89 -5.29 -15.85
N LYS A 502 24.73 -5.82 -16.22
CA LYS A 502 24.14 -5.74 -17.56
C LYS A 502 22.64 -5.49 -17.46
N VAL A 503 22.26 -4.46 -16.70
CA VAL A 503 20.85 -4.10 -16.52
C VAL A 503 20.29 -3.57 -17.85
N PRO A 504 19.15 -4.10 -18.33
CA PRO A 504 18.53 -3.64 -19.56
C PRO A 504 18.00 -2.21 -19.43
N VAL A 505 18.20 -1.42 -20.48
CA VAL A 505 17.70 -0.05 -20.61
C VAL A 505 16.70 0.05 -21.75
N LEU A 506 15.58 0.73 -21.51
CA LEU A 506 14.59 1.07 -22.52
C LEU A 506 14.02 2.46 -22.22
N ASN A 507 13.96 3.34 -23.22
CA ASN A 507 13.56 4.74 -23.06
C ASN A 507 14.37 5.43 -21.96
N ASN A 508 15.70 5.31 -21.99
CA ASN A 508 16.64 5.85 -20.98
C ASN A 508 16.48 5.32 -19.54
N ILE A 509 15.54 4.40 -19.28
CA ILE A 509 15.27 3.85 -17.95
C ILE A 509 15.97 2.51 -17.82
N ALA A 510 16.90 2.40 -16.86
CA ALA A 510 17.53 1.15 -16.48
C ALA A 510 16.67 0.44 -15.44
N MET A 511 16.21 -0.78 -15.76
CA MET A 511 15.27 -1.50 -14.89
C MET A 511 15.69 -2.96 -14.70
N ALA A 512 16.13 -3.29 -13.50
CA ALA A 512 16.45 -4.64 -13.08
C ALA A 512 15.27 -5.28 -12.34
N ILE A 513 14.97 -6.54 -12.62
CA ILE A 513 13.98 -7.33 -11.87
C ILE A 513 14.65 -8.57 -11.29
N ILE A 514 14.55 -8.74 -9.97
CA ILE A 514 15.06 -9.89 -9.23
C ILE A 514 13.88 -10.66 -8.64
N GLN A 515 13.78 -11.93 -9.00
CA GLN A 515 12.77 -12.85 -8.51
C GLN A 515 13.37 -13.81 -7.46
N GLY A 516 12.53 -14.38 -6.60
CA GLY A 516 12.97 -15.46 -5.73
C GLY A 516 11.88 -15.91 -4.77
N ARG A 517 11.85 -17.21 -4.45
CA ARG A 517 10.82 -17.79 -3.56
C ARG A 517 10.91 -17.25 -2.13
N ALA A 518 9.92 -17.54 -1.29
CA ALA A 518 10.01 -17.23 0.13
C ALA A 518 11.19 -17.97 0.77
N GLY A 519 11.98 -17.27 1.60
CA GLY A 519 13.11 -17.84 2.33
C GLY A 519 14.46 -17.87 1.59
N VAL A 520 14.51 -17.58 0.29
CA VAL A 520 15.76 -17.65 -0.50
C VAL A 520 16.78 -16.55 -0.19
N GLY A 521 16.45 -15.60 0.68
CA GLY A 521 17.38 -14.53 1.06
C GLY A 521 17.30 -13.23 0.24
N LYS A 522 16.20 -12.95 -0.48
CA LYS A 522 16.03 -11.72 -1.27
C LYS A 522 16.39 -10.43 -0.51
N THR A 523 15.76 -10.19 0.65
CA THR A 523 16.03 -8.98 1.46
C THR A 523 17.45 -8.95 2.02
N PHE A 524 18.08 -10.12 2.25
CA PHE A 524 19.49 -10.18 2.61
C PHE A 524 20.35 -9.70 1.44
N PHE A 525 20.07 -10.20 0.23
CA PHE A 525 20.79 -9.82 -0.97
C PHE A 525 20.63 -8.33 -1.32
N ILE A 526 19.45 -7.73 -1.10
CA ILE A 526 19.28 -6.27 -1.22
C ILE A 526 20.20 -5.53 -0.25
N ALA A 527 20.32 -5.99 1.00
CA ALA A 527 21.20 -5.37 1.98
C ALA A 527 22.67 -5.42 1.54
N GLU A 528 23.13 -6.55 1.01
CA GLU A 528 24.48 -6.69 0.43
C GLU A 528 24.73 -5.70 -0.71
N ILE A 529 23.78 -5.57 -1.66
CA ILE A 529 23.89 -4.60 -2.76
C ILE A 529 23.96 -3.18 -2.21
N CYS A 530 23.04 -2.78 -1.34
CA CYS A 530 23.02 -1.43 -0.76
C CYS A 530 24.34 -1.09 -0.06
N THR A 531 24.87 -2.03 0.73
CA THR A 531 26.16 -1.87 1.40
C THR A 531 27.31 -1.77 0.41
N ALA A 532 27.40 -2.67 -0.56
CA ALA A 532 28.44 -2.65 -1.59
C ALA A 532 28.43 -1.34 -2.40
N MET A 533 27.24 -0.85 -2.78
CA MET A 533 27.08 0.40 -3.52
C MET A 533 27.60 1.60 -2.73
N LEU A 534 27.28 1.68 -1.43
CA LEU A 534 27.74 2.78 -0.58
C LEU A 534 29.21 2.68 -0.18
N ARG A 535 29.78 1.46 -0.12
CA ARG A 535 31.23 1.27 0.03
C ARG A 535 32.00 1.73 -1.21
N ALA A 536 31.40 1.57 -2.40
CA ALA A 536 31.98 2.04 -3.65
C ALA A 536 31.83 3.55 -3.85
N ASP A 537 30.68 4.10 -3.47
CA ASP A 537 30.38 5.54 -3.54
C ASP A 537 29.52 5.98 -2.34
N PRO A 538 30.14 6.54 -1.28
CA PRO A 538 29.42 7.03 -0.10
C PRO A 538 28.44 8.17 -0.37
N THR A 539 28.55 8.85 -1.52
CA THR A 539 27.68 9.96 -1.90
C THR A 539 26.39 9.51 -2.59
N LYS A 540 26.31 8.23 -3.01
CA LYS A 540 25.15 7.69 -3.71
C LYS A 540 23.92 7.73 -2.80
N LYS A 541 22.81 8.27 -3.31
CA LYS A 541 21.52 8.30 -2.58
C LYS A 541 20.58 7.24 -3.12
N THR A 542 20.11 6.36 -2.24
CA THR A 542 19.22 5.25 -2.60
C THR A 542 17.88 5.35 -1.88
N LEU A 543 16.79 5.38 -2.64
CA LEU A 543 15.44 5.27 -2.10
C LEU A 543 15.01 3.79 -2.10
N VAL A 544 14.72 3.23 -0.93
CA VAL A 544 14.21 1.85 -0.80
C VAL A 544 12.75 1.90 -0.39
N VAL A 545 11.86 1.54 -1.32
CA VAL A 545 10.41 1.54 -1.08
C VAL A 545 9.88 0.13 -0.88
N THR A 546 8.89 0.00 -0.02
CA THR A 546 8.16 -1.27 0.18
C THR A 546 6.64 -1.02 0.25
N PRO A 547 5.79 -2.05 0.06
CA PRO A 547 4.33 -1.89 0.10
C PRO A 547 3.76 -1.55 1.49
N SER A 548 4.47 -1.83 2.59
CA SER A 548 3.91 -1.68 3.94
C SER A 548 4.99 -1.49 5.00
N ASN A 549 4.60 -1.13 6.23
CA ASN A 549 5.56 -0.79 7.28
C ASN A 549 6.46 -1.98 7.67
N GLU A 550 5.90 -3.19 7.83
CA GLU A 550 6.67 -4.36 8.28
C GLU A 550 7.87 -4.69 7.35
N PRO A 551 7.72 -4.79 6.01
CA PRO A 551 8.86 -4.92 5.11
C PRO A 551 9.86 -3.76 5.21
N CYS A 552 9.43 -2.51 5.39
CA CYS A 552 10.35 -1.38 5.63
C CYS A 552 11.21 -1.59 6.88
N ASP A 553 10.61 -2.10 7.95
CA ASP A 553 11.29 -2.28 9.23
C ASP A 553 12.29 -3.45 9.14
N VAL A 554 11.91 -4.54 8.46
CA VAL A 554 12.80 -5.68 8.18
C VAL A 554 14.00 -5.28 7.32
N ILE A 555 13.78 -4.55 6.22
CA ILE A 555 14.87 -4.17 5.32
C ILE A 555 15.79 -3.12 5.97
N ALA A 556 15.24 -2.14 6.70
CA ALA A 556 16.03 -1.14 7.42
C ALA A 556 16.96 -1.79 8.45
N ARG A 557 16.46 -2.78 9.19
CA ARG A 557 17.27 -3.55 10.14
C ARG A 557 18.39 -4.31 9.44
N LYS A 558 18.09 -5.05 8.37
CA LYS A 558 19.09 -5.85 7.66
C LYS A 558 20.20 -5.00 7.04
N ILE A 559 19.84 -3.89 6.41
CA ILE A 559 20.83 -2.93 5.90
C ILE A 559 21.64 -2.37 7.07
N GLY A 560 20.99 -1.96 8.17
CA GLY A 560 21.66 -1.46 9.35
C GLY A 560 22.64 -2.44 10.00
N GLU A 561 22.29 -3.72 10.08
CA GLU A 561 23.16 -4.81 10.56
C GLU A 561 24.40 -4.95 9.68
N ARG A 562 24.22 -4.99 8.34
CA ARG A 562 25.33 -5.06 7.38
C ARG A 562 26.26 -3.84 7.44
N PHE A 563 25.70 -2.65 7.62
CA PHE A 563 26.48 -1.42 7.72
C PHE A 563 27.39 -1.36 8.95
N GLN A 564 27.02 -2.06 10.03
CA GLN A 564 27.85 -2.10 11.24
C GLN A 564 29.06 -3.02 11.07
N GLU A 565 29.02 -3.96 10.13
CA GLU A 565 30.13 -4.88 9.85
C GLU A 565 31.32 -4.17 9.16
N TYR A 566 31.08 -3.04 8.48
CA TYR A 566 32.08 -2.35 7.66
C TYR A 566 32.46 -0.96 8.23
N PRO A 567 33.76 -0.70 8.53
CA PRO A 567 34.19 0.60 9.04
C PRO A 567 33.99 1.77 8.08
N GLU A 568 34.06 1.54 6.77
CA GLU A 568 33.96 2.58 5.73
C GLU A 568 32.56 3.17 5.64
N THR A 569 31.55 2.43 6.10
CA THR A 569 30.15 2.89 6.16
C THR A 569 29.82 3.64 7.46
N ARG A 570 30.78 3.80 8.39
CA ARG A 570 30.58 4.58 9.61
C ARG A 570 30.29 6.04 9.29
N GLY A 571 29.29 6.61 9.96
CA GLY A 571 28.86 7.99 9.74
C GLY A 571 27.78 8.15 8.68
N LEU A 572 27.59 7.18 7.77
CA LEU A 572 26.50 7.19 6.79
C LEU A 572 25.15 6.97 7.47
N LEU A 573 24.12 7.56 6.88
CA LEU A 573 22.77 7.56 7.42
C LEU A 573 21.84 6.65 6.62
N ILE A 574 21.23 5.71 7.33
CA ILE A 574 20.11 4.92 6.84
C ILE A 574 18.91 5.32 7.68
N VAL A 575 17.86 5.80 7.02
CA VAL A 575 16.70 6.36 7.71
C VAL A 575 15.42 5.68 7.23
N ARG A 576 14.82 4.90 8.11
CA ARG A 576 13.45 4.42 8.05
C ARG A 576 12.52 5.60 8.40
N VAL A 577 11.59 5.94 7.49
CA VAL A 577 10.64 7.05 7.68
C VAL A 577 9.16 6.64 7.71
N HIS A 578 8.51 6.76 8.86
CA HIS A 578 7.06 6.66 9.06
C HIS A 578 6.35 7.97 8.66
N ASN A 579 5.02 7.99 8.72
CA ASN A 579 4.23 9.22 8.56
C ASN A 579 4.59 10.23 9.65
N VAL A 580 4.58 11.52 9.30
CA VAL A 580 5.03 12.63 10.15
C VAL A 580 4.41 12.65 11.56
N PRO A 581 3.09 12.41 11.75
CA PRO A 581 2.50 12.36 13.10
C PRO A 581 3.10 11.25 13.96
N THR A 582 3.27 10.06 13.37
CA THR A 582 3.86 8.90 14.05
C THR A 582 5.33 9.16 14.38
N GLU A 583 6.09 9.79 13.48
CA GLU A 583 7.46 10.22 13.79
C GLU A 583 7.52 11.20 14.96
N ARG A 584 6.58 12.15 15.05
CA ARG A 584 6.48 13.06 16.21
C ARG A 584 6.27 12.25 17.49
N GLU A 585 5.30 11.34 17.49
CA GLU A 585 5.02 10.49 18.66
C GLU A 585 6.23 9.63 19.06
N TYR A 586 7.00 9.10 18.08
CA TYR A 586 8.24 8.37 18.34
C TYR A 586 9.29 9.20 19.04
N VAL A 587 9.55 10.41 18.52
CA VAL A 587 10.54 11.31 19.11
C VAL A 587 10.16 11.59 20.57
N MET A 588 8.88 11.86 20.84
CA MET A 588 8.39 12.13 22.19
C MET A 588 8.51 10.92 23.11
N ALA A 589 8.14 9.72 22.64
CA ALA A 589 8.22 8.49 23.41
C ALA A 589 9.65 8.14 23.80
N TYR A 590 10.57 8.21 22.83
CA TYR A 590 11.97 7.85 23.05
C TYR A 590 12.66 8.80 24.02
N ALA A 591 12.42 10.11 23.85
CA ALA A 591 12.96 11.12 24.72
C ALA A 591 12.51 10.96 26.16
N LYS A 592 11.23 10.66 26.39
CA LYS A 592 10.69 10.43 27.72
C LYS A 592 11.38 9.23 28.41
N GLU A 593 11.65 8.18 27.65
CA GLU A 593 12.34 6.99 28.17
C GLU A 593 13.81 7.27 28.52
N GLU A 594 14.55 7.94 27.63
CA GLU A 594 15.95 8.33 27.90
C GLU A 594 16.05 9.32 29.07
N LEU A 595 15.10 10.25 29.20
CA LEU A 595 15.04 11.15 30.34
C LEU A 595 14.74 10.41 31.64
N ASN A 596 13.83 9.44 31.63
CA ASN A 596 13.59 8.57 32.78
C ASN A 596 14.82 7.75 33.14
N ARG A 597 15.56 7.26 32.15
CA ARG A 597 16.82 6.54 32.34
C ARG A 597 17.89 7.45 32.94
N ALA A 598 18.10 8.64 32.38
CA ALA A 598 19.06 9.62 32.88
C ALA A 598 18.72 10.05 34.32
N ARG A 599 17.42 10.23 34.64
CA ARG A 599 16.95 10.48 36.00
C ARG A 599 17.27 9.31 36.93
N LYS A 600 16.98 8.07 36.51
CA LYS A 600 17.30 6.87 37.30
C LYS A 600 18.81 6.74 37.54
N GLU A 601 19.63 6.93 36.52
CA GLU A 601 21.09 6.92 36.63
C GLU A 601 21.63 8.07 37.49
N ALA A 602 20.99 9.25 37.47
CA ALA A 602 21.33 10.37 38.35
C ALA A 602 20.89 10.09 39.80
N ASP A 603 19.72 9.52 40.02
CA ASP A 603 19.20 9.15 41.34
C ASP A 603 20.02 8.02 41.97
N GLU A 604 20.49 7.06 41.18
CA GLU A 604 21.44 6.02 41.60
C GLU A 604 22.82 6.57 41.98
N LYS A 605 23.20 7.75 41.46
CA LYS A 605 24.47 8.43 41.77
C LYS A 605 24.36 9.45 42.91
N LYS A 606 23.15 9.81 43.34
CA LYS A 606 22.93 10.75 44.44
C LYS A 606 23.22 10.09 45.79
N THR A 607 23.90 10.82 46.66
CA THR A 607 24.06 10.43 48.06
C THR A 607 22.71 10.46 48.79
N PRO A 608 22.53 9.71 49.89
CA PRO A 608 21.28 9.72 50.66
C PRO A 608 20.82 11.12 51.11
N ALA A 609 21.78 12.04 51.34
CA ALA A 609 21.50 13.43 51.69
C ALA A 609 20.96 14.26 50.51
N GLU A 610 21.47 14.02 49.30
CA GLU A 610 20.98 14.65 48.06
C GLU A 610 19.61 14.11 47.66
N GLN A 611 19.36 12.80 47.87
CA GLN A 611 18.04 12.20 47.70
C GLN A 611 17.01 12.77 48.67
N ASP A 612 17.38 13.03 49.94
CA ASP A 612 16.50 13.67 50.92
C ASP A 612 16.24 15.16 50.60
N HIS A 613 17.26 15.88 50.11
CA HIS A 613 17.10 17.25 49.64
C HIS A 613 16.17 17.35 48.42
N ASP A 614 16.34 16.49 47.42
CA ASP A 614 15.48 16.45 46.25
C ASP A 614 14.05 16.00 46.57
N ARG A 615 13.90 15.06 47.51
CA ARG A 615 12.59 14.67 48.03
C ARG A 615 11.92 15.85 48.73
N LYS A 616 12.64 16.61 49.57
CA LYS A 616 12.14 17.85 50.18
C LYS A 616 11.79 18.92 49.14
N HIS A 617 12.59 19.05 48.08
CA HIS A 617 12.33 19.99 46.99
C HIS A 617 11.10 19.58 46.16
N GLN A 618 10.94 18.30 45.81
CA GLN A 618 9.74 17.78 45.15
C GLN A 618 8.49 17.94 46.01
N ILE A 619 8.58 17.66 47.31
CA ILE A 619 7.49 17.92 48.26
C ILE A 619 7.14 19.41 48.28
N THR A 620 8.14 20.30 48.20
CA THR A 620 7.92 21.75 48.15
C THR A 620 7.24 22.18 46.84
N ILE A 621 7.65 21.62 45.69
CA ILE A 621 7.02 21.85 44.39
C ILE A 621 5.58 21.32 44.38
N GLN A 622 5.33 20.13 44.91
CA GLN A 622 3.99 19.56 45.02
C GLN A 622 3.10 20.38 45.95
N LYS A 623 3.63 20.84 47.10
CA LYS A 623 2.93 21.77 48.01
C LYS A 623 2.61 23.09 47.33
N LYS A 624 3.52 23.62 46.52
CA LYS A 624 3.27 24.84 45.74
C LYS A 624 2.17 24.62 44.69
N LYS A 625 2.24 23.53 43.92
CA LYS A 625 1.19 23.15 42.96
C LYS A 625 -0.17 22.93 43.61
N ALA A 626 -0.21 22.29 44.78
CA ALA A 626 -1.44 22.09 45.55
C ALA A 626 -2.00 23.43 46.05
N LYS A 627 -1.14 24.33 46.53
CA LYS A 627 -1.52 25.69 46.97
C LYS A 627 -2.00 26.57 45.82
N ASP A 628 -1.34 26.50 44.67
CA ASP A 628 -1.75 27.24 43.46
C ASP A 628 -3.11 26.72 42.95
N ALA A 629 -3.33 25.39 42.97
CA ALA A 629 -4.61 24.78 42.64
C ALA A 629 -5.72 25.13 43.65
N GLU A 630 -5.39 25.22 44.94
CA GLU A 630 -6.31 25.67 45.99
C GLU A 630 -6.69 27.14 45.82
N LEU A 631 -5.73 28.00 45.48
CA LEU A 631 -5.98 29.42 45.19
C LEU A 631 -6.87 29.59 43.95
N GLU A 632 -6.63 28.79 42.91
CA GLU A 632 -7.44 28.75 41.70
C GLU A 632 -8.88 28.26 41.99
N LEU A 633 -9.03 27.27 42.89
CA LEU A 633 -10.34 26.79 43.36
C LEU A 633 -11.08 27.86 44.16
N GLN A 634 -10.39 28.61 45.03
CA GLN A 634 -10.97 29.72 45.79
C GLN A 634 -11.42 30.86 44.86
N GLU A 635 -10.63 31.20 43.85
CA GLU A 635 -11.00 32.18 42.82
C GLU A 635 -12.25 31.72 42.04
N LYS A 636 -12.35 30.42 41.70
CA LYS A 636 -13.53 29.82 41.06
C LYS A 636 -14.78 29.89 41.94
N ILE A 637 -14.67 29.59 43.23
CA ILE A 637 -15.78 29.71 44.20
C ILE A 637 -16.25 31.17 44.27
N ARG A 638 -15.31 32.12 44.38
CA ARG A 638 -15.61 33.56 44.40
C ARG A 638 -16.32 34.04 43.12
N LEU A 639 -15.89 33.57 41.95
CA LEU A 639 -16.53 33.89 40.67
C LEU A 639 -17.94 33.27 40.56
N LEU A 640 -18.14 32.06 41.08
CA LEU A 640 -19.46 31.41 41.14
C LEU A 640 -20.43 32.15 42.07
N GLU A 641 -19.95 32.66 43.21
CA GLU A 641 -20.75 33.50 44.11
C GLU A 641 -21.11 34.85 43.48
N LEU A 642 -20.18 35.47 42.74
CA LEU A 642 -20.43 36.69 41.97
C LEU A 642 -21.44 36.47 40.83
N LYS A 643 -21.39 35.31 40.16
CA LYS A 643 -22.40 34.90 39.15
C LYS A 643 -23.76 34.65 39.79
N LYS A 644 -23.83 34.01 40.97
CA LYS A 644 -25.09 33.87 41.75
C LYS A 644 -25.69 35.23 42.14
N LYS A 645 -24.88 36.23 42.45
CA LYS A 645 -25.33 37.61 42.76
C LYS A 645 -25.77 38.42 41.54
N ARG A 646 -25.42 38.01 40.32
CA ARG A 646 -25.79 38.69 39.05
C ARG A 646 -26.99 38.06 38.32
N LEU A 647 -27.55 36.97 38.83
CA LEU A 647 -28.82 36.44 38.32
C LEU A 647 -30.00 37.35 38.74
N PRO A 648 -30.79 37.89 37.79
CA PRO A 648 -31.98 38.67 38.13
C PRO A 648 -33.01 37.80 38.85
N LYS A 649 -33.62 38.34 39.92
CA LYS A 649 -34.67 37.71 40.74
C LYS A 649 -35.99 37.41 39.98
N SER A 650 -36.04 37.57 38.66
CA SER A 650 -37.22 37.27 37.84
C SER A 650 -37.09 35.89 37.21
N LEU A 651 -37.35 34.85 38.01
CA LEU A 651 -37.84 33.51 37.63
C LEU A 651 -37.74 32.60 38.86
N ALA A 652 -38.45 32.99 39.93
CA ALA A 652 -38.81 32.07 40.99
C ALA A 652 -40.13 31.40 40.59
N PRO A 653 -40.20 30.06 40.49
CA PRO A 653 -41.48 29.36 40.52
C PRO A 653 -42.14 29.62 41.87
N GLN A 654 -43.44 29.95 41.83
CA GLN A 654 -44.26 30.14 43.01
C GLN A 654 -44.25 28.90 43.92
N GLN A 655 -44.19 29.17 45.22
CA GLN A 655 -44.29 28.19 46.30
C GLN A 655 -45.61 27.40 46.23
N THR A 656 -45.50 26.08 46.36
CA THR A 656 -46.34 25.24 47.23
C THR A 656 -45.31 24.38 47.98
N GLY A 657 -45.01 24.60 49.26
CA GLY A 657 -45.90 24.45 50.39
C GLY A 657 -45.67 23.07 50.98
N GLU A 658 -44.61 22.89 51.79
CA GLU A 658 -44.57 22.08 53.04
C GLU A 658 -43.14 21.89 53.62
N SER A 659 -43.04 22.18 54.92
CA SER A 659 -42.00 21.95 55.95
C SER A 659 -40.51 21.85 55.57
N ILE A 660 -39.79 22.93 55.88
CA ILE A 660 -38.34 22.97 56.10
C ILE A 660 -38.09 22.62 57.57
N GLU A 661 -37.66 21.40 57.88
CA GLU A 661 -36.99 21.11 59.16
C GLU A 661 -36.09 19.85 59.17
N SER A 662 -35.76 19.24 58.02
CA SER A 662 -34.93 18.01 57.98
C SER A 662 -33.67 18.06 57.11
N THR A 663 -33.36 19.19 56.45
CA THR A 663 -32.27 19.24 55.45
C THR A 663 -30.95 19.83 55.96
N GLU A 664 -30.92 20.55 57.08
CA GLU A 664 -29.67 21.11 57.61
C GLU A 664 -28.79 20.07 58.34
N ASN A 665 -29.37 18.97 58.84
CA ASN A 665 -28.60 17.87 59.45
C ASN A 665 -28.01 16.86 58.43
N ILE A 666 -28.43 16.91 57.16
CA ILE A 666 -27.90 16.00 56.12
C ILE A 666 -26.70 16.61 55.39
N ALA A 667 -26.63 17.94 55.29
CA ALA A 667 -25.53 18.61 54.59
C ALA A 667 -24.21 18.64 55.40
N MET A 668 -24.28 18.60 56.74
CA MET A 668 -23.08 18.72 57.58
C MET A 668 -22.36 17.37 57.82
N ASN A 669 -23.06 16.24 57.67
CA ASN A 669 -22.44 14.89 57.75
C ASN A 669 -21.81 14.41 56.44
N ALA A 670 -22.14 15.01 55.29
CA ALA A 670 -21.53 14.65 54.01
C ALA A 670 -20.16 15.31 53.75
N ILE A 671 -19.75 16.26 54.59
CA ILE A 671 -18.53 17.06 54.40
C ILE A 671 -17.42 16.67 55.40
N LEU A 672 -17.69 15.85 56.43
CA LEU A 672 -16.72 15.57 57.51
C LEU A 672 -16.48 14.09 57.89
N GLY A 673 -16.68 13.11 57.01
CA GLY A 673 -16.03 11.81 57.23
C GLY A 673 -16.26 10.74 56.16
N PRO A 674 -15.25 9.93 55.76
CA PRO A 674 -13.88 9.82 56.29
C PRO A 674 -12.79 10.14 55.25
N ILE A 675 -12.02 11.20 55.52
CA ILE A 675 -10.57 11.20 55.34
C ILE A 675 -10.03 10.46 56.57
N VAL A 676 -9.79 9.15 56.47
CA VAL A 676 -8.78 8.32 57.18
C VAL A 676 -8.99 6.88 56.66
N HIS A 677 -8.19 6.49 55.67
CA HIS A 677 -7.69 5.15 55.35
C HIS A 677 -7.25 5.15 53.87
N GLU A 678 -6.08 5.76 53.63
CA GLU A 678 -5.20 5.34 52.52
C GLU A 678 -4.26 4.25 53.06
N PHE A 679 -3.82 3.39 52.13
CA PHE A 679 -2.96 2.21 52.26
C PHE A 679 -3.69 0.91 52.64
N ASP A 680 -4.17 0.18 51.62
CA ASP A 680 -3.42 -0.98 51.11
C ASP A 680 -3.99 -1.47 49.76
N ASP A 681 -3.10 -1.61 48.77
CA ASP A 681 -3.32 -2.36 47.53
C ASP A 681 -3.28 -3.86 47.87
N GLU A 682 -4.42 -4.47 48.22
CA GLU A 682 -4.47 -5.92 48.41
C GLU A 682 -4.66 -6.66 47.07
N VAL A 683 -3.57 -7.32 46.65
CA VAL A 683 -3.62 -8.49 45.78
C VAL A 683 -4.49 -9.54 46.46
N VAL A 684 -5.58 -9.98 45.81
CA VAL A 684 -6.42 -11.08 46.34
C VAL A 684 -5.61 -12.38 46.33
N VAL A 685 -4.99 -12.70 47.46
CA VAL A 685 -4.36 -14.00 47.74
C VAL A 685 -5.44 -14.91 48.34
N SER A 686 -5.56 -16.15 47.86
CA SER A 686 -6.51 -17.10 48.45
C SER A 686 -6.24 -17.33 49.94
N ASP A 687 -7.29 -17.41 50.76
CA ASP A 687 -7.26 -17.57 52.24
C ASP A 687 -6.31 -18.68 52.80
N GLY A 688 -5.83 -19.60 51.96
CA GLY A 688 -4.92 -20.68 52.35
C GLY A 688 -3.42 -20.35 52.36
N CYS A 689 -3.00 -19.13 51.99
CA CYS A 689 -1.59 -18.73 51.93
C CYS A 689 -1.07 -18.01 53.19
N PHE A 690 -1.97 -17.68 54.11
CA PHE A 690 -1.62 -17.09 55.39
C PHE A 690 -1.35 -18.18 56.42
N ARG A 691 -0.21 -18.06 57.11
CA ARG A 691 0.04 -18.83 58.33
C ARG A 691 -0.81 -18.25 59.46
N ALA A 692 -1.01 -19.04 60.52
CA ALA A 692 -1.82 -18.63 61.67
C ALA A 692 -1.28 -17.38 62.40
N ASP A 693 -0.04 -16.98 62.14
CA ASP A 693 0.61 -15.77 62.65
C ASP A 693 0.46 -14.55 61.72
N GLY A 694 -0.28 -14.67 60.62
CA GLY A 694 -0.48 -13.60 59.64
C GLY A 694 0.67 -13.40 58.65
N SER A 695 1.73 -14.21 58.72
CA SER A 695 2.80 -14.18 57.73
C SER A 695 2.42 -14.94 56.44
N ILE A 696 2.88 -14.42 55.29
CA ILE A 696 2.62 -15.00 53.96
C ILE A 696 3.62 -16.13 53.71
N ASP A 697 3.13 -17.32 53.37
CA ASP A 697 3.98 -18.45 52.98
C ASP A 697 4.50 -18.26 51.54
N VAL A 698 5.68 -17.65 51.41
CA VAL A 698 6.31 -17.28 50.14
C VAL A 698 6.59 -18.51 49.25
N ASP A 699 6.92 -19.66 49.84
CA ASP A 699 7.19 -20.91 49.10
C ASP A 699 5.92 -21.57 48.53
N ARG A 700 4.75 -21.20 49.06
CA ARG A 700 3.44 -21.64 48.57
C ARG A 700 2.88 -20.68 47.53
N LEU A 701 3.13 -19.37 47.72
CA LEU A 701 2.84 -18.32 46.74
C LEU A 701 3.62 -18.55 45.44
N ASP A 702 4.91 -18.89 45.53
CA ASP A 702 5.72 -19.25 44.36
C ASP A 702 5.23 -20.53 43.68
N ARG A 703 4.67 -21.48 44.44
CA ARG A 703 4.09 -22.72 43.88
C ARG A 703 2.79 -22.47 43.11
N ASP A 704 1.90 -21.60 43.60
CA ASP A 704 0.68 -21.23 42.88
C ASP A 704 0.94 -20.32 41.66
N ILE A 705 2.02 -19.53 41.69
CA ILE A 705 2.54 -18.78 40.53
C ILE A 705 3.17 -19.74 39.49
N LEU A 706 3.93 -20.76 39.93
CA LEU A 706 4.51 -21.77 39.03
C LEU A 706 3.49 -22.76 38.43
N MET A 707 2.36 -23.04 39.11
CA MET A 707 1.39 -24.07 38.71
C MET A 707 0.22 -23.57 37.83
N GLY A 708 0.34 -22.41 37.17
CA GLY A 708 -0.45 -22.08 35.98
C GLY A 708 -1.81 -21.38 36.18
N LYS A 709 -2.24 -21.05 37.41
CA LYS A 709 -3.53 -20.37 37.67
C LYS A 709 -3.57 -18.90 37.22
N ALA A 710 -2.43 -18.24 37.11
CA ALA A 710 -2.32 -16.87 36.59
C ALA A 710 -2.15 -16.80 35.06
N ALA A 711 -1.98 -17.92 34.36
CA ALA A 711 -1.42 -17.91 33.01
C ALA A 711 -2.35 -17.39 31.92
N ALA A 712 -3.69 -17.51 31.99
CA ALA A 712 -4.57 -16.98 30.93
C ALA A 712 -4.90 -15.50 31.15
N GLY A 713 -5.21 -15.08 32.38
CA GLY A 713 -5.34 -13.66 32.75
C GLY A 713 -4.05 -12.88 32.51
N LEU A 714 -2.88 -13.47 32.78
CA LEU A 714 -1.57 -12.92 32.44
C LEU A 714 -1.27 -13.03 30.93
N ARG A 715 -1.80 -14.01 30.18
CA ARG A 715 -1.68 -14.06 28.71
C ARG A 715 -2.53 -12.98 28.04
N VAL A 716 -3.78 -12.80 28.47
CA VAL A 716 -4.67 -11.72 28.03
C VAL A 716 -4.13 -10.38 28.52
N ALA A 717 -3.61 -10.25 29.74
CA ALA A 717 -2.95 -9.04 30.22
C ALA A 717 -1.57 -8.82 29.59
N LYS A 718 -0.83 -9.82 29.12
CA LYS A 718 0.45 -9.67 28.39
C LYS A 718 0.19 -9.34 26.92
N HIS A 719 -0.84 -9.96 26.34
CA HIS A 719 -1.36 -9.63 25.03
C HIS A 719 -1.91 -8.20 25.05
N LEU A 720 -2.76 -7.82 26.01
CA LEU A 720 -3.37 -6.49 26.18
C LEU A 720 -2.46 -5.44 26.83
N SER A 721 -1.48 -5.76 27.67
CA SER A 721 -0.52 -4.74 28.19
C SER A 721 0.37 -4.20 27.08
N GLY A 722 0.66 -5.01 26.06
CA GLY A 722 1.14 -4.55 24.76
C GLY A 722 0.19 -3.58 24.05
N TYR A 723 -1.07 -3.49 24.48
CA TYR A 723 -2.10 -2.56 24.00
C TYR A 723 -2.37 -1.31 24.89
N LEU A 724 -1.88 -1.25 26.13
CA LEU A 724 -2.42 -0.33 27.14
C LEU A 724 -1.60 0.97 27.41
N SER A 725 -0.33 1.13 26.99
CA SER A 725 0.47 2.36 27.25
C SER A 725 0.67 3.25 26.01
N THR A 726 0.09 4.46 26.00
CA THR A 726 0.01 5.34 24.82
C THR A 726 1.32 5.98 24.35
N GLY A 727 2.44 5.79 25.06
CA GLY A 727 3.76 6.28 24.65
C GLY A 727 4.79 5.16 24.50
N GLU A 728 4.79 4.16 25.39
CA GLU A 728 5.72 3.02 25.31
C GLU A 728 5.38 2.03 24.17
N ARG A 729 4.15 2.06 23.63
CA ARG A 729 3.70 1.12 22.58
C ARG A 729 4.38 1.29 21.24
N LEU A 730 4.78 2.49 20.85
CA LEU A 730 5.55 2.65 19.61
C LEU A 730 6.92 1.96 19.71
N ILE A 731 7.48 1.83 20.93
CA ILE A 731 8.79 1.23 21.18
C ILE A 731 8.70 -0.29 21.43
N ARG A 732 7.53 -0.80 21.86
CA ARG A 732 7.30 -2.20 22.26
C ARG A 732 6.39 -3.01 21.33
N ASP A 733 5.79 -2.40 20.31
CA ASP A 733 5.05 -3.14 19.28
C ASP A 733 6.06 -4.02 18.49
N PRO A 734 5.79 -5.32 18.29
CA PRO A 734 6.71 -6.24 17.60
C PRO A 734 7.11 -5.80 16.19
N ARG A 735 6.30 -4.95 15.53
CA ARG A 735 6.59 -4.37 14.22
C ARG A 735 7.48 -3.13 14.32
N PHE A 736 7.53 -2.52 15.50
CA PHE A 736 8.23 -1.28 15.79
C PHE A 736 9.28 -1.47 16.89
N GLN A 737 10.00 -2.60 16.83
CA GLN A 737 11.23 -2.80 17.60
C GLN A 737 12.12 -1.56 17.46
N ARG A 738 12.80 -1.10 18.52
CA ARG A 738 13.73 0.05 18.49
C ARG A 738 14.62 0.03 17.23
N ILE A 739 14.17 0.68 16.16
CA ILE A 739 14.94 0.79 14.93
C ILE A 739 15.84 1.99 15.19
N LYS A 740 17.12 1.74 15.50
CA LYS A 740 18.15 2.79 15.57
C LYS A 740 18.31 3.55 14.24
N GLN A 741 17.66 3.07 13.19
CA GLN A 741 17.56 3.69 11.88
C GLN A 741 16.26 4.48 11.69
N SER A 742 15.39 4.65 12.68
CA SER A 742 14.19 5.50 12.51
C SER A 742 14.56 6.97 12.38
N LEU A 743 13.73 7.76 11.67
CA LEU A 743 13.93 9.20 11.57
C LEU A 743 13.88 9.86 12.94
N ALA A 744 12.92 9.49 13.78
CA ALA A 744 12.84 9.96 15.15
C ALA A 744 14.13 9.77 15.96
N TRP A 745 14.71 8.56 15.91
CA TRP A 745 15.98 8.30 16.58
C TRP A 745 17.11 9.13 15.98
N THR A 746 17.14 9.24 14.65
CA THR A 746 18.18 10.00 13.94
C THR A 746 18.12 11.49 14.28
N ILE A 747 16.93 12.07 14.43
CA ILE A 747 16.71 13.44 14.91
C ILE A 747 17.36 13.63 16.30
N LEU A 748 17.05 12.75 17.25
CA LEU A 748 17.60 12.83 18.61
C LEU A 748 19.12 12.66 18.61
N ALA A 749 19.64 11.75 17.80
CA ALA A 749 21.07 11.56 17.60
C ALA A 749 21.75 12.79 17.01
N THR A 750 21.20 13.36 15.94
CA THR A 750 21.70 14.57 15.27
C THR A 750 21.70 15.78 16.19
N ALA A 751 20.70 15.90 17.07
CA ALA A 751 20.65 16.92 18.11
C ALA A 751 21.59 16.64 19.30
N GLY A 752 22.33 15.52 19.31
CA GLY A 752 23.20 15.13 20.42
C GLY A 752 22.45 14.81 21.71
N MET A 753 21.17 14.44 21.62
CA MET A 753 20.38 13.96 22.75
C MET A 753 20.58 12.48 23.02
N VAL A 754 21.09 11.74 22.04
CA VAL A 754 21.48 10.33 22.21
C VAL A 754 22.83 10.07 21.55
N ASN A 755 23.63 9.20 22.18
CA ASN A 755 24.93 8.81 21.66
C ASN A 755 24.76 8.09 20.31
N SER A 756 25.39 8.62 19.27
CA SER A 756 25.41 8.03 17.94
C SER A 756 26.78 8.22 17.29
N THR A 757 27.07 7.37 16.31
CA THR A 757 28.26 7.49 15.47
C THR A 757 27.92 8.17 14.13
N ASN A 758 26.82 8.93 14.05
CA ASN A 758 26.45 9.58 12.80
C ASN A 758 27.33 10.82 12.55
N ALA A 759 27.63 11.11 11.27
CA ALA A 759 28.56 12.18 10.92
C ALA A 759 27.97 13.59 11.05
N ILE A 760 26.66 13.70 11.26
CA ILE A 760 25.93 14.98 11.27
C ILE A 760 25.50 15.43 12.67
N THR A 761 25.95 14.77 13.73
CA THR A 761 25.64 15.19 15.11
C THR A 761 26.20 16.58 15.37
N ASP A 762 25.33 17.54 15.64
CA ASP A 762 25.69 18.94 15.91
C ASP A 762 24.84 19.50 17.06
N PRO A 763 25.23 19.21 18.32
CA PRO A 763 24.48 19.64 19.49
C PRO A 763 24.48 21.16 19.69
N VAL A 764 25.40 21.88 19.03
CA VAL A 764 25.54 23.34 19.11
C VAL A 764 24.52 24.00 18.19
N ARG A 765 24.48 23.58 16.93
CA ARG A 765 23.49 24.05 15.95
C ARG A 765 22.06 23.80 16.44
N TRP A 766 21.81 22.63 17.02
CA TRP A 766 20.48 22.24 17.48
C TRP A 766 20.22 22.54 18.96
N SER A 767 20.98 23.47 19.55
CA SER A 767 20.83 23.84 20.98
C SER A 767 19.44 24.39 21.32
N SER A 768 18.87 25.24 20.46
CA SER A 768 17.50 25.76 20.56
C SER A 768 16.48 24.62 20.65
N PHE A 769 16.51 23.71 19.66
CA PHE A 769 15.70 22.49 19.66
C PHE A 769 15.84 21.71 20.97
N ARG A 770 17.06 21.44 21.44
CA ARG A 770 17.29 20.65 22.66
C ARG A 770 16.63 21.27 23.89
N VAL A 771 16.78 22.59 24.06
CA VAL A 771 16.20 23.32 25.20
C VAL A 771 14.68 23.28 25.15
N LEU A 772 14.09 23.61 24.00
CA LEU A 772 12.64 23.60 23.81
C LEU A 772 12.05 22.20 23.96
N PHE A 773 12.76 21.20 23.45
CA PHE A 773 12.32 19.82 23.50
C PHE A 773 12.41 19.24 24.92
N GLN A 774 13.46 19.58 25.68
CA GLN A 774 13.55 19.26 27.10
C GLN A 774 12.39 19.90 27.88
N LYS A 775 12.10 21.19 27.63
CA LYS A 775 10.96 21.90 28.20
C LYS A 775 9.63 21.21 27.86
N PHE A 776 9.45 20.78 26.61
CA PHE A 776 8.28 20.01 26.18
C PHE A 776 8.14 18.69 26.95
N VAL A 777 9.23 17.95 27.18
CA VAL A 777 9.19 16.68 27.92
C VAL A 777 8.81 16.90 29.39
N GLU A 778 9.26 18.00 30.00
CA GLU A 778 9.00 18.34 31.39
C GLU A 778 7.59 18.91 31.62
N GLU A 779 7.15 19.80 30.74
CA GLU A 779 5.88 20.53 30.87
C GLU A 779 4.73 19.87 30.11
N GLY A 780 5.01 19.11 29.05
CA GLY A 780 4.02 18.44 28.20
C GLY A 780 2.93 19.40 27.69
N ASP A 781 1.69 19.11 28.07
CA ASP A 781 0.52 19.90 27.69
C ASP A 781 0.48 21.31 28.32
N TYR A 782 1.40 21.63 29.23
CA TYR A 782 1.51 22.95 29.88
C TYR A 782 2.51 23.90 29.21
N MET A 783 3.31 23.42 28.25
CA MET A 783 4.23 24.26 27.48
C MET A 783 3.50 25.39 26.75
N ASP A 784 4.06 26.60 26.78
CA ASP A 784 3.49 27.77 26.13
C ASP A 784 3.45 27.63 24.59
N GLU A 785 2.53 28.35 23.96
CA GLU A 785 2.24 28.20 22.53
C GLU A 785 3.35 28.74 21.62
N VAL A 786 4.08 29.77 22.07
CA VAL A 786 5.21 30.35 21.34
C VAL A 786 6.35 29.35 21.26
N ASP A 787 6.70 28.75 22.39
CA ASP A 787 7.74 27.74 22.47
C ASP A 787 7.34 26.47 21.72
N ARG A 788 6.06 26.07 21.75
CA ARG A 788 5.56 24.96 20.92
C ARG A 788 5.69 25.22 19.43
N THR A 789 5.33 26.42 18.99
CA THR A 789 5.42 26.81 17.59
C THR A 789 6.88 26.86 17.14
N THR A 790 7.76 27.37 18.01
CA THR A 790 9.21 27.39 17.78
C THR A 790 9.77 25.97 17.72
N LEU A 791 9.38 25.08 18.65
CA LEU A 791 9.78 23.68 18.65
C LEU A 791 9.32 22.95 17.37
N ASP A 792 8.09 23.17 16.92
CA ASP A 792 7.57 22.56 15.68
C ASP A 792 8.34 23.07 14.45
N THR A 793 8.78 24.33 14.45
CA THR A 793 9.63 24.92 13.40
C THR A 793 11.03 24.29 13.39
N GLU A 794 11.71 24.27 14.53
CA GLU A 794 13.02 23.63 14.73
C GLU A 794 12.99 22.15 14.35
N MET A 795 11.94 21.44 14.75
CA MET A 795 11.73 20.03 14.41
C MET A 795 11.58 19.83 12.89
N LYS A 796 10.90 20.75 12.20
CA LYS A 796 10.73 20.69 10.74
C LYS A 796 12.07 20.90 10.03
N GLU A 797 12.87 21.88 10.46
CA GLU A 797 14.20 22.14 9.92
C GLU A 797 15.17 20.98 10.18
N LEU A 798 15.20 20.46 11.40
CA LEU A 798 16.01 19.31 11.77
C LEU A 798 15.65 18.05 10.96
N ARG A 799 14.36 17.79 10.74
CA ARG A 799 13.90 16.70 9.85
C ARG A 799 14.40 16.87 8.43
N ALA A 800 14.27 18.07 7.87
CA ALA A 800 14.77 18.36 6.53
C ALA A 800 16.28 18.13 6.44
N HIS A 801 17.04 18.60 7.44
CA HIS A 801 18.47 18.41 7.53
C HIS A 801 18.88 16.93 7.56
N VAL A 802 18.23 16.11 8.39
CA VAL A 802 18.47 14.66 8.45
C VAL A 802 18.20 14.01 7.09
N VAL A 803 17.06 14.31 6.46
CA VAL A 803 16.67 13.73 5.17
C VAL A 803 17.67 14.14 4.07
N GLN A 804 18.13 15.38 4.05
CA GLN A 804 19.13 15.87 3.08
C GLN A 804 20.47 15.13 3.17
N HIS A 805 20.89 14.73 4.37
CA HIS A 805 22.15 14.03 4.60
C HIS A 805 22.00 12.50 4.64
N THR A 806 20.79 12.00 4.42
CA THR A 806 20.53 10.56 4.40
C THR A 806 21.15 9.91 3.15
N SER A 807 21.82 8.77 3.31
CA SER A 807 22.35 7.97 2.20
C SER A 807 21.29 6.99 1.68
N ILE A 808 20.57 6.30 2.59
CA ILE A 808 19.45 5.41 2.24
C ILE A 808 18.19 5.85 2.96
N LEU A 809 17.16 6.22 2.20
CA LEU A 809 15.84 6.56 2.73
C LEU A 809 14.86 5.39 2.51
N ILE A 810 14.17 4.95 3.56
CA ILE A 810 13.31 3.77 3.55
C ILE A 810 11.86 4.10 3.95
N PRO A 811 11.04 4.62 3.02
CA PRO A 811 9.60 4.81 3.22
C PRO A 811 8.78 3.62 2.70
N THR A 812 7.51 3.53 3.11
CA THR A 812 6.51 2.82 2.29
C THR A 812 6.27 3.58 0.99
N ALA A 813 5.86 2.93 -0.10
CA ALA A 813 5.55 3.57 -1.38
C ALA A 813 4.62 4.79 -1.23
N ASN A 814 3.57 4.66 -0.43
CA ASN A 814 2.64 5.76 -0.14
C ASN A 814 3.34 6.93 0.59
N ASN A 815 4.11 6.63 1.64
CA ASN A 815 4.78 7.65 2.44
C ASN A 815 5.92 8.36 1.70
N SER A 816 6.46 7.79 0.61
CA SER A 816 7.48 8.46 -0.21
C SER A 816 6.94 9.72 -0.91
N ALA A 817 5.62 9.89 -1.01
CA ALA A 817 4.99 11.11 -1.52
C ALA A 817 4.93 12.27 -0.50
N SER A 818 5.45 12.10 0.71
CA SER A 818 5.45 13.17 1.72
C SER A 818 6.32 14.34 1.23
N GLY A 819 5.77 15.56 1.27
CA GLY A 819 6.48 16.77 0.83
C GLY A 819 7.84 16.96 1.52
N LEU A 820 7.94 16.57 2.79
CA LEU A 820 9.20 16.56 3.53
C LEU A 820 10.29 15.77 2.80
N TYR A 821 9.97 14.63 2.21
CA TYR A 821 10.96 13.78 1.54
C TYR A 821 11.17 14.18 0.09
N THR A 822 10.11 14.54 -0.64
CA THR A 822 10.23 14.90 -2.06
C THR A 822 11.02 16.19 -2.26
N GLN A 823 10.95 17.13 -1.31
CA GLN A 823 11.67 18.41 -1.37
C GLN A 823 13.13 18.31 -0.91
N ASN A 824 13.48 17.28 -0.10
CA ASN A 824 14.76 17.22 0.60
C ASN A 824 15.61 16.00 0.20
N TYR A 825 15.10 15.13 -0.68
CA TYR A 825 15.78 13.90 -1.05
C TYR A 825 15.72 13.66 -2.56
N THR A 826 16.90 13.50 -3.17
CA THR A 826 17.06 13.23 -4.60
C THR A 826 17.85 11.93 -4.77
N PRO A 827 17.17 10.77 -4.88
CA PRO A 827 17.84 9.50 -5.07
C PRO A 827 18.32 9.35 -6.52
N SER A 828 19.47 8.70 -6.72
CA SER A 828 19.90 8.22 -8.04
C SER A 828 19.41 6.81 -8.34
N LEU A 829 19.15 6.01 -7.30
CA LEU A 829 18.68 4.63 -7.40
C LEU A 829 17.38 4.43 -6.60
N LEU A 830 16.40 3.79 -7.24
CA LEU A 830 15.19 3.29 -6.58
C LEU A 830 15.26 1.76 -6.44
N ILE A 831 15.11 1.27 -5.22
CA ILE A 831 14.96 -0.17 -4.94
C ILE A 831 13.55 -0.41 -4.41
N CYS A 832 12.85 -1.39 -4.97
CA CYS A 832 11.50 -1.76 -4.61
C CYS A 832 11.50 -3.20 -4.05
N ASP A 833 11.32 -3.37 -2.74
CA ASP A 833 11.23 -4.71 -2.12
C ASP A 833 9.77 -5.16 -1.96
N GLU A 834 9.54 -6.47 -1.96
CA GLU A 834 8.22 -7.11 -1.89
C GLU A 834 7.24 -6.63 -2.98
N TRP A 835 7.75 -6.30 -4.16
CA TRP A 835 7.01 -5.53 -5.16
C TRP A 835 5.93 -6.31 -5.92
N ASN A 836 5.84 -7.63 -5.72
CA ASN A 836 4.68 -8.39 -6.20
C ASN A 836 3.38 -8.06 -5.44
N ARG A 837 3.48 -7.46 -4.25
CA ARG A 837 2.31 -7.06 -3.45
C ARG A 837 1.81 -5.65 -3.77
N SER A 838 2.54 -4.89 -4.59
CA SER A 838 2.23 -3.51 -4.97
C SER A 838 1.54 -3.44 -6.33
N THR A 839 0.56 -2.54 -6.45
CA THR A 839 -0.04 -2.22 -7.77
C THR A 839 0.90 -1.34 -8.58
N ILE A 840 0.64 -1.23 -9.88
CA ILE A 840 1.36 -0.28 -10.74
C ILE A 840 1.15 1.17 -10.28
N THR A 841 0.02 1.49 -9.65
CA THR A 841 -0.28 2.83 -9.14
C THR A 841 0.53 3.16 -7.88
N ASP A 842 0.88 2.18 -7.06
CA ASP A 842 1.85 2.36 -5.96
C ASP A 842 3.26 2.66 -6.49
N PHE A 843 3.64 2.04 -7.61
CA PHE A 843 4.95 2.27 -8.25
C PHE A 843 5.08 3.63 -8.89
N ILE A 844 3.98 4.17 -9.41
CA ILE A 844 3.98 5.52 -9.98
C ILE A 844 4.26 6.58 -8.91
N ILE A 845 3.97 6.33 -7.63
CA ILE A 845 4.23 7.30 -6.55
C ILE A 845 5.72 7.73 -6.50
N PRO A 846 6.68 6.83 -6.25
CA PRO A 846 8.09 7.23 -6.25
C PRO A 846 8.58 7.71 -7.63
N ILE A 847 8.07 7.14 -8.74
CA ILE A 847 8.47 7.59 -10.08
C ILE A 847 8.07 9.04 -10.33
N ALA A 848 6.82 9.38 -10.05
CA ALA A 848 6.28 10.72 -10.26
C ALA A 848 7.01 11.76 -9.40
N HIS A 849 7.46 11.41 -8.20
CA HIS A 849 8.12 12.36 -7.29
C HIS A 849 9.64 12.44 -7.45
N TYR A 850 10.32 11.36 -7.78
CA TYR A 850 11.79 11.31 -7.78
C TYR A 850 12.43 11.15 -9.16
N GLU A 851 11.68 10.76 -10.20
CA GLU A 851 12.17 10.60 -11.57
C GLU A 851 13.49 9.78 -11.67
N PRO A 852 13.56 8.58 -11.05
CA PRO A 852 14.79 7.80 -11.05
C PRO A 852 15.13 7.27 -12.44
N ASP A 853 16.43 7.21 -12.75
CA ASP A 853 16.95 6.61 -13.99
C ASP A 853 17.23 5.10 -13.82
N GLU A 854 17.56 4.69 -12.59
CA GLU A 854 17.88 3.33 -12.21
C GLU A 854 16.84 2.78 -11.23
N VAL A 855 16.25 1.63 -11.58
CA VAL A 855 15.28 0.93 -10.74
C VAL A 855 15.65 -0.54 -10.58
N VAL A 856 15.63 -1.03 -9.35
CA VAL A 856 15.74 -2.46 -9.02
C VAL A 856 14.45 -2.90 -8.33
N MET A 857 13.69 -3.79 -8.96
CA MET A 857 12.50 -4.40 -8.35
C MET A 857 12.80 -5.81 -7.86
N VAL A 858 12.38 -6.11 -6.64
CA VAL A 858 12.60 -7.40 -5.99
C VAL A 858 11.28 -7.94 -5.47
N GLY A 859 11.03 -9.24 -5.69
CA GLY A 859 9.84 -9.89 -5.16
C GLY A 859 9.63 -11.29 -5.72
N ASP A 860 8.39 -11.77 -5.64
CA ASP A 860 8.01 -13.13 -6.04
C ASP A 860 6.61 -13.15 -6.64
N THR A 861 6.51 -13.37 -7.95
CA THR A 861 5.22 -13.43 -8.67
C THR A 861 4.34 -14.61 -8.27
N LYS A 862 4.89 -15.57 -7.51
CA LYS A 862 4.15 -16.72 -6.96
C LYS A 862 3.61 -16.47 -5.55
N GLN A 863 3.94 -15.33 -4.93
CA GLN A 863 3.40 -14.94 -3.63
C GLN A 863 2.11 -14.11 -3.76
N LEU A 864 1.60 -13.65 -2.61
CA LEU A 864 0.41 -12.82 -2.54
C LEU A 864 0.50 -11.62 -3.49
N ARG A 865 -0.59 -11.39 -4.21
CA ARG A 865 -0.79 -10.28 -5.14
C ARG A 865 -1.38 -9.05 -4.41
N PRO A 866 -1.45 -7.88 -5.05
CA PRO A 866 -2.11 -6.73 -4.46
C PRO A 866 -3.58 -7.04 -4.14
N VAL A 867 -4.04 -6.55 -2.99
CA VAL A 867 -5.44 -6.65 -2.59
C VAL A 867 -6.17 -5.42 -3.12
N VAL A 868 -7.18 -5.64 -3.96
CA VAL A 868 -7.97 -4.57 -4.58
C VAL A 868 -9.36 -4.57 -3.94
N PRO A 869 -9.81 -3.48 -3.30
CA PRO A 869 -11.19 -3.39 -2.86
C PRO A 869 -12.10 -3.21 -4.07
N GLY A 870 -13.24 -3.91 -4.05
CA GLY A 870 -14.19 -3.91 -5.15
C GLY A 870 -15.27 -4.98 -5.00
N PRO A 871 -16.32 -4.89 -5.82
CA PRO A 871 -17.36 -5.92 -5.85
C PRO A 871 -16.78 -7.25 -6.33
N THR A 872 -17.43 -8.35 -5.96
CA THR A 872 -17.10 -9.68 -6.48
C THR A 872 -18.25 -10.19 -7.36
N PRO A 873 -18.05 -10.38 -8.69
CA PRO A 873 -16.82 -10.17 -9.45
C PRO A 873 -16.47 -8.69 -9.65
N LEU A 874 -15.17 -8.40 -9.85
CA LEU A 874 -14.69 -7.05 -10.11
C LEU A 874 -15.29 -6.51 -11.41
N SER A 875 -15.74 -5.26 -11.37
CA SER A 875 -16.31 -4.53 -12.50
C SER A 875 -15.55 -3.22 -12.74
N GLY A 876 -15.88 -2.49 -13.81
CA GLY A 876 -15.23 -1.21 -14.07
C GLY A 876 -13.79 -1.38 -14.54
N PHE A 877 -12.90 -0.51 -14.05
CA PHE A 877 -11.46 -0.57 -14.25
C PHE A 877 -10.73 -1.35 -13.14
N LEU A 878 -11.43 -1.76 -12.08
CA LEU A 878 -10.84 -2.47 -10.92
C LEU A 878 -10.02 -3.73 -11.29
N PRO A 879 -10.39 -4.54 -12.30
CA PRO A 879 -9.55 -5.67 -12.72
C PRO A 879 -8.10 -5.29 -13.02
N GLU A 880 -7.85 -4.05 -13.47
CA GLU A 880 -6.52 -3.54 -13.82
C GLU A 880 -5.55 -3.43 -12.63
N LEU A 881 -6.07 -3.24 -11.41
CA LEU A 881 -5.26 -3.12 -10.19
C LEU A 881 -4.84 -4.48 -9.63
N THR A 882 -5.42 -5.57 -10.11
CA THR A 882 -5.09 -6.92 -9.64
C THR A 882 -3.77 -7.45 -10.20
N ILE A 883 -3.20 -6.74 -11.19
CA ILE A 883 -1.89 -7.03 -11.75
C ILE A 883 -0.85 -6.36 -10.85
N SER A 884 0.08 -7.15 -10.32
CA SER A 884 1.23 -6.59 -9.60
C SER A 884 2.18 -5.87 -10.56
N THR A 885 2.92 -4.88 -10.08
CA THR A 885 3.90 -4.19 -10.91
C THR A 885 4.95 -5.15 -11.48
N MET A 886 5.35 -6.18 -10.73
CA MET A 886 6.27 -7.20 -11.24
C MET A 886 5.67 -7.98 -12.41
N SER A 887 4.45 -8.52 -12.25
CA SER A 887 3.76 -9.21 -13.35
C SER A 887 3.50 -8.29 -14.55
N TYR A 888 3.29 -6.99 -14.31
CA TYR A 888 3.12 -6.01 -15.38
C TYR A 888 4.27 -6.01 -16.39
N PHE A 889 5.51 -6.13 -15.91
CA PHE A 889 6.71 -6.16 -16.76
C PHE A 889 7.17 -7.58 -17.10
N LEU A 890 7.05 -8.54 -16.18
CA LEU A 890 7.54 -9.90 -16.36
C LEU A 890 6.66 -10.76 -17.26
N ASP A 891 5.33 -10.65 -17.19
CA ASP A 891 4.44 -11.49 -18.02
C ASP A 891 4.62 -11.17 -19.51
N PRO A 892 4.81 -9.89 -19.91
CA PRO A 892 5.26 -9.55 -21.26
C PRO A 892 6.71 -9.93 -21.57
N GLY A 893 7.49 -10.46 -20.62
CA GLY A 893 8.84 -11.00 -20.85
C GLY A 893 10.01 -10.03 -20.68
N TRP A 894 9.89 -9.02 -19.81
CA TRP A 894 11.06 -8.23 -19.40
C TRP A 894 12.12 -9.14 -18.75
N PRO A 895 13.43 -8.96 -19.03
CA PRO A 895 14.47 -9.79 -18.44
C PRO A 895 14.51 -9.71 -16.91
N SER A 896 14.77 -10.84 -16.26
CA SER A 896 14.94 -10.94 -14.81
C SER A 896 16.06 -11.88 -14.42
N ALA A 897 16.55 -11.76 -13.19
CA ALA A 897 17.39 -12.75 -12.54
C ALA A 897 16.65 -13.41 -11.37
N THR A 898 17.01 -14.63 -10.99
CA THR A 898 16.33 -15.36 -9.91
C THR A 898 17.31 -15.81 -8.83
N VAL A 899 16.99 -15.52 -7.57
CA VAL A 899 17.61 -16.13 -6.39
C VAL A 899 16.78 -17.38 -6.05
N TYR A 900 17.37 -18.56 -6.20
CA TYR A 900 16.62 -19.83 -6.17
C TYR A 900 17.03 -20.79 -5.04
N ILE A 901 18.17 -20.60 -4.38
CA ILE A 901 18.59 -21.47 -3.28
C ILE A 901 17.80 -21.13 -2.02
N GLN A 902 17.11 -22.12 -1.44
CA GLN A 902 16.38 -21.95 -0.18
C GLN A 902 17.36 -21.84 0.99
N ARG A 903 17.25 -20.77 1.78
CA ARG A 903 18.16 -20.48 2.91
C ARG A 903 17.44 -20.45 4.26
N ARG A 904 16.10 -20.52 4.24
CA ARG A 904 15.28 -20.68 5.44
C ARG A 904 14.92 -22.16 5.56
N ALA A 905 15.44 -22.80 6.61
CA ALA A 905 15.07 -24.16 7.02
C ALA A 905 13.62 -24.20 7.50
#